data_AF-A0A2T2W9Y6-F1
#
_entry.id   AF-A0A2T2W9Y6-F1
#
_cell.length_a   1.000
_cell.length_b   1.000
_cell.length_c   1.000
_cell.angle_alpha   90.00
_cell.angle_beta   90.00
_cell.angle_gamma   90.00
#
_symmetry.space_group_name_H-M   'P 1'
#
loop_
_entity.id
_entity.type
_entity.pdbx_description
1 polymer ?
#
loop_
_entity_poly.entity_id
_entity_poly.type
_entity_poly.pdbx_seq_one_letter_code
_entity_poly.pdbx_strand_id
1 'polypeptide(L)'
;MTSLQHLIQHNLNPFDQNTFRPGNFWQENPDIALEVESIHAPILKIIDQVVTQIGKDHATRTFLLTGDRGAGKSYLLGRLKRQLNNKAFFAYIGPWPDSSYLWRHTLRNTIDSLIYVPEGESESQLLLWLKGLASLQKQSFAKWVLGERGNFIQNLQASHPVGIYNGKEFFGVLYDLATNPDLRTLAYAWLKGDNLDKDDLKALRVKQPIDSEDAAQKLLNNIGRIANSTQPIVLCFDNLDSIPQSSNGKPDLQSLFNLNSTIHNEKLRNFLVLISLVNGTWRESHKVIQPADLDRINQTLQLKPINLEQAAALWAMHMAPLHKQAKPKPNTTIEPLSHALLEQNFPGKRTFPRNTLDLGRKLIAYYKHHGKMPDIEASGEVSTTKTSFDETLATSGKSINRLPANFKLIWDKEFQSAQQRVMRIGQFTSPELIWRLRQVLEALEVPQVTTQLLKGTYASYSLSHQQQQMYTGVVWNEDPNMTTFYHVMNACKKVVDKNACDRLYLIRAGSVGQGKTKGNQIYRQVFNGKAPYAHFKPDLLSVQYLEAYHQLASAARGGELVVGNQTPHLKDLQALVREAKVLEQCPLLKDLQIVSGGTKPPQPDQAVADYIINLMATQSFIGLMVLIENTQQQFSSFGEQEIDRVIQTLCEEKRLQVLDPHASRQGQLICYVPQ
;
A
#
# COMPACT_ATOMS: atom_id res chain seq x y z
N MET A 1 2.73 -42.08 10.49
CA MET A 1 3.56 -40.94 10.95
C MET A 1 3.78 -40.04 9.75
N THR A 2 3.65 -38.72 9.89
CA THR A 2 3.74 -37.81 8.73
C THR A 2 5.19 -37.37 8.53
N SER A 3 5.81 -37.81 7.44
CA SER A 3 7.18 -37.41 7.10
C SER A 3 7.22 -35.93 6.67
N LEU A 4 8.41 -35.31 6.75
CA LEU A 4 8.60 -33.94 6.27
C LEU A 4 8.31 -33.82 4.77
N GLN A 5 8.68 -34.83 3.97
CA GLN A 5 8.36 -34.87 2.54
C GLN A 5 6.85 -34.81 2.29
N HIS A 6 6.08 -35.63 3.01
CA HIS A 6 4.62 -35.63 2.92
C HIS A 6 4.06 -34.25 3.32
N LEU A 7 4.56 -33.62 4.39
CA LEU A 7 4.09 -32.29 4.78
C LEU A 7 4.39 -31.23 3.73
N ILE A 8 5.60 -31.23 3.15
CA ILE A 8 5.98 -30.28 2.10
C ILE A 8 5.11 -30.47 0.85
N GLN A 9 4.83 -31.70 0.43
CA GLN A 9 4.00 -31.96 -0.76
C GLN A 9 2.53 -31.57 -0.55
N HIS A 10 1.99 -31.78 0.65
CA HIS A 10 0.57 -31.51 0.94
C HIS A 10 0.26 -30.04 1.29
N ASN A 11 1.23 -29.26 1.76
CA ASN A 11 1.01 -27.86 2.15
C ASN A 11 1.39 -26.89 1.03
N LEU A 12 0.94 -25.63 1.14
CA LEU A 12 1.49 -24.55 0.32
C LEU A 12 2.99 -24.40 0.55
N ASN A 13 3.71 -23.91 -0.46
CA ASN A 13 5.12 -23.57 -0.30
C ASN A 13 5.26 -22.50 0.81
N PRO A 14 6.01 -22.75 1.90
CA PRO A 14 6.12 -21.82 3.03
C PRO A 14 6.84 -20.52 2.68
N PHE A 15 7.48 -20.45 1.51
CA PHE A 15 8.12 -19.26 0.96
C PHE A 15 7.30 -18.60 -0.16
N ASP A 16 6.06 -19.02 -0.37
CA ASP A 16 5.20 -18.41 -1.39
C ASP A 16 4.93 -16.94 -1.05
N GLN A 17 5.31 -16.05 -1.95
CA GLN A 17 5.24 -14.61 -1.74
C GLN A 17 3.80 -14.08 -1.82
N ASN A 18 2.87 -14.88 -2.35
CA ASN A 18 1.44 -14.65 -2.20
C ASN A 18 1.02 -14.60 -0.72
N THR A 19 1.82 -15.13 0.21
CA THR A 19 1.52 -15.08 1.65
C THR A 19 2.13 -13.86 2.35
N PHE A 20 3.20 -13.26 1.81
CA PHE A 20 3.95 -12.20 2.48
C PHE A 20 4.46 -11.12 1.51
N ARG A 21 3.88 -9.92 1.57
CA ARG A 21 4.34 -8.73 0.84
C ARG A 21 4.50 -7.58 1.83
N PRO A 22 5.74 -7.18 2.15
CA PRO A 22 6.00 -6.01 2.99
C PRO A 22 5.87 -4.71 2.19
N GLY A 23 5.45 -3.64 2.85
CA GLY A 23 4.97 -2.37 2.28
C GLY A 23 4.36 -1.48 3.38
N ASN A 24 3.10 -1.03 3.27
CA ASN A 24 2.50 -0.17 4.31
C ASN A 24 2.23 -0.97 5.59
N PHE A 25 3.04 -0.72 6.62
CA PHE A 25 3.00 -1.44 7.90
C PHE A 25 1.69 -1.27 8.70
N TRP A 26 0.80 -0.35 8.32
CA TRP A 26 -0.56 -0.26 8.88
C TRP A 26 -1.58 -1.12 8.16
N GLN A 27 -1.33 -1.43 6.89
CA GLN A 27 -2.23 -2.21 6.05
C GLN A 27 -1.84 -3.69 5.98
N GLU A 28 -0.63 -4.00 6.40
CA GLU A 28 -0.08 -5.34 6.40
C GLU A 28 -0.17 -5.98 7.78
N ASN A 29 -0.49 -7.27 7.79
CA ASN A 29 -0.44 -8.12 8.99
C ASN A 29 0.68 -9.15 8.81
N PRO A 30 1.97 -8.74 8.87
CA PRO A 30 3.08 -9.68 8.79
C PRO A 30 3.07 -10.62 9.99
N ASP A 31 3.26 -11.92 9.73
CA ASP A 31 3.42 -12.90 10.81
C ASP A 31 4.69 -12.60 11.61
N ILE A 32 4.51 -12.23 12.88
CA ILE A 32 5.60 -11.91 13.81
C ILE A 32 6.50 -13.14 14.00
N ALA A 33 5.95 -14.35 13.89
CA ALA A 33 6.71 -15.58 13.97
C ALA A 33 7.72 -15.75 12.81
N LEU A 34 7.68 -14.89 11.77
CA LEU A 34 8.65 -14.90 10.68
C LEU A 34 9.77 -13.87 10.85
N GLU A 35 9.76 -13.06 11.92
CA GLU A 35 10.83 -12.10 12.17
C GLU A 35 12.15 -12.76 12.59
N VAL A 36 13.26 -12.27 12.01
CA VAL A 36 14.62 -12.59 12.44
C VAL A 36 15.24 -11.37 13.12
N GLU A 37 15.49 -11.48 14.42
CA GLU A 37 15.92 -10.35 15.26
C GLU A 37 17.23 -9.70 14.78
N SER A 38 18.20 -10.52 14.37
CA SER A 38 19.55 -10.08 14.00
C SER A 38 19.59 -9.24 12.71
N ILE A 39 18.59 -9.36 11.83
CA ILE A 39 18.53 -8.59 10.57
C ILE A 39 18.25 -7.12 10.89
N HIS A 40 19.16 -6.24 10.47
CA HIS A 40 19.12 -4.77 10.69
C HIS A 40 19.14 -4.32 12.15
N ALA A 41 19.44 -5.20 13.10
CA ALA A 41 19.50 -4.87 14.54
C ALA A 41 20.34 -3.62 14.88
N PRO A 42 21.53 -3.38 14.27
CA PRO A 42 22.30 -2.17 14.53
C PRO A 42 21.57 -0.87 14.17
N ILE A 43 20.81 -0.88 13.07
CA ILE A 43 20.07 0.28 12.58
C ILE A 43 18.84 0.53 13.47
N LEU A 44 18.16 -0.54 13.87
CA LEU A 44 17.06 -0.45 14.83
C LEU A 44 17.52 0.20 16.13
N LYS A 45 18.68 -0.23 16.67
CA LYS A 45 19.25 0.35 17.89
C LYS A 45 19.57 1.85 17.73
N ILE A 46 20.10 2.27 16.59
CA ILE A 46 20.37 3.69 16.31
C ILE A 46 19.06 4.49 16.30
N ILE A 47 18.00 3.95 15.70
CA ILE A 47 16.69 4.63 15.65
C ILE A 47 16.03 4.65 17.04
N ASP A 48 16.11 3.57 17.83
CA ASP A 48 15.63 3.57 19.21
C ASP A 48 16.34 4.65 20.07
N GLN A 49 17.66 4.77 19.91
CA GLN A 49 18.45 5.80 20.57
C GLN A 49 18.02 7.21 20.16
N VAL A 50 17.79 7.46 18.87
CA VAL A 50 17.37 8.78 18.41
C VAL A 50 15.95 9.12 18.86
N VAL A 51 15.01 8.16 18.82
CA VAL A 51 13.65 8.35 19.34
C VAL A 51 13.69 8.68 20.83
N THR A 52 14.50 7.95 21.60
CA THR A 52 14.71 8.23 23.02
C THR A 52 15.32 9.61 23.26
N GLN A 53 16.24 10.06 22.41
CA GLN A 53 16.84 11.39 22.49
C GLN A 53 15.81 12.49 22.18
N ILE A 54 15.01 12.32 21.13
CA ILE A 54 13.92 13.25 20.77
C ILE A 54 12.91 13.33 21.91
N GLY A 55 12.57 12.21 22.56
CA GLY A 55 11.69 12.23 23.73
C GLY A 55 12.23 13.04 24.92
N LYS A 56 13.54 13.32 24.97
CA LYS A 56 14.19 14.11 26.04
C LYS A 56 14.38 15.59 25.68
N ASP A 57 14.85 15.88 24.46
CA ASP A 57 15.18 17.25 24.04
C ASP A 57 14.14 17.89 23.12
N HIS A 58 13.18 17.09 22.64
CA HIS A 58 12.12 17.46 21.70
C HIS A 58 12.64 18.07 20.38
N ALA A 59 13.93 17.91 20.07
CA ALA A 59 14.52 18.43 18.85
C ALA A 59 14.20 17.49 17.69
N THR A 60 13.56 18.03 16.65
CA THR A 60 13.24 17.26 15.45
C THR A 60 14.51 16.84 14.72
N ARG A 61 14.52 15.61 14.22
CA ARG A 61 15.64 15.03 13.47
C ARG A 61 15.16 14.35 12.21
N THR A 62 16.00 14.34 11.18
CA THR A 62 15.74 13.65 9.91
C THR A 62 16.80 12.60 9.64
N PHE A 63 16.37 11.37 9.48
CA PHE A 63 17.22 10.24 9.10
C PHE A 63 16.89 9.79 7.68
N LEU A 64 17.92 9.64 6.86
CA LEU A 64 17.79 9.05 5.54
C LEU A 64 18.13 7.55 5.64
N LEU A 65 17.15 6.69 5.37
CA LEU A 65 17.31 5.25 5.29
C LEU A 65 17.49 4.83 3.82
N THR A 66 18.68 4.36 3.47
CA THR A 66 19.02 3.90 2.12
C THR A 66 19.17 2.37 2.09
N GLY A 67 18.76 1.74 1.00
CA GLY A 67 19.00 0.31 0.81
C GLY A 67 18.55 -0.16 -0.57
N ASP A 68 19.25 -1.14 -1.14
CA ASP A 68 18.88 -1.72 -2.43
C ASP A 68 17.48 -2.35 -2.39
N ARG A 69 16.90 -2.59 -3.57
CA ARG A 69 15.63 -3.30 -3.70
C ARG A 69 15.76 -4.68 -3.04
N GLY A 70 14.80 -5.05 -2.20
CA GLY A 70 14.82 -6.32 -1.46
C GLY A 70 15.69 -6.34 -0.20
N ALA A 71 16.37 -5.24 0.16
CA ALA A 71 17.17 -5.16 1.38
C ALA A 71 16.35 -5.20 2.69
N GLY A 72 15.02 -5.07 2.62
CA GLY A 72 14.13 -5.14 3.79
C GLY A 72 13.85 -3.79 4.46
N LYS A 73 13.68 -2.71 3.68
CA LYS A 73 13.30 -1.37 4.18
C LYS A 73 11.93 -1.38 4.85
N SER A 74 10.88 -1.77 4.14
CA SER A 74 9.52 -1.82 4.69
C SER A 74 9.39 -2.86 5.81
N TYR A 75 10.14 -3.98 5.73
CA TYR A 75 10.32 -4.91 6.85
C TYR A 75 10.84 -4.18 8.09
N LEU A 76 11.97 -3.45 7.99
CA LEU A 76 12.52 -2.67 9.10
C LEU A 76 11.52 -1.63 9.64
N LEU A 77 10.77 -0.93 8.78
CA LEU A 77 9.76 0.04 9.21
C LEU A 77 8.65 -0.63 10.05
N GLY A 78 8.16 -1.80 9.63
CA GLY A 78 7.22 -2.60 10.41
C GLY A 78 7.79 -3.02 11.77
N ARG A 79 9.07 -3.44 11.82
CA ARG A 79 9.76 -3.77 13.08
C ARG A 79 9.86 -2.57 14.01
N LEU A 80 10.27 -1.41 13.48
CA LEU A 80 10.42 -0.16 14.24
C LEU A 80 9.09 0.23 14.87
N LYS A 81 8.01 0.21 14.07
CA LYS A 81 6.66 0.48 14.57
C LYS A 81 6.33 -0.45 15.73
N ARG A 82 6.41 -1.78 15.55
CA ARG A 82 6.08 -2.73 16.64
C ARG A 82 6.93 -2.52 17.89
N GLN A 83 8.25 -2.46 17.75
CA GLN A 83 9.17 -2.45 18.89
C GLN A 83 9.21 -1.11 19.62
N LEU A 84 8.83 -0.01 18.96
CA LEU A 84 8.92 1.34 19.52
C LEU A 84 7.56 2.01 19.71
N ASN A 85 6.43 1.31 19.53
CA ASN A 85 5.07 1.84 19.74
C ASN A 85 4.86 2.43 21.15
N ASN A 86 5.57 1.91 22.16
CA ASN A 86 5.53 2.43 23.52
C ASN A 86 6.43 3.67 23.76
N LYS A 87 7.22 4.06 22.76
CA LYS A 87 8.12 5.23 22.81
C LYS A 87 7.76 6.29 21.80
N ALA A 88 7.08 5.95 20.71
CA ALA A 88 6.74 6.88 19.64
C ALA A 88 5.45 6.46 18.91
N PHE A 89 4.80 7.45 18.30
CA PHE A 89 3.70 7.23 17.37
C PHE A 89 4.22 7.19 15.93
N PHE A 90 3.67 6.32 15.10
CA PHE A 90 4.15 6.08 13.74
C PHE A 90 3.14 6.55 12.69
N ALA A 91 3.63 7.33 11.73
CA ALA A 91 2.89 7.74 10.54
C ALA A 91 3.54 7.17 9.28
N TYR A 92 2.80 6.39 8.50
CA TYR A 92 3.26 5.92 7.20
C TYR A 92 2.83 6.95 6.14
N ILE A 93 3.80 7.53 5.44
CA ILE A 93 3.56 8.46 4.34
C ILE A 93 4.00 7.79 3.03
N GLY A 94 3.02 7.28 2.30
CA GLY A 94 3.25 6.67 0.99
C GLY A 94 3.42 7.73 -0.13
N PRO A 95 3.53 7.28 -1.39
CA PRO A 95 3.69 8.18 -2.52
C PRO A 95 2.46 9.07 -2.74
N TRP A 96 2.66 10.29 -3.24
CA TRP A 96 1.61 11.29 -3.45
C TRP A 96 1.25 11.46 -4.94
N PRO A 97 0.03 11.96 -5.26
CA PRO A 97 -0.42 12.07 -6.64
C PRO A 97 0.22 13.22 -7.44
N ASP A 98 0.53 14.34 -6.78
CA ASP A 98 1.08 15.55 -7.41
C ASP A 98 1.91 16.34 -6.39
N SER A 99 3.04 16.92 -6.81
CA SER A 99 3.91 17.71 -5.94
C SER A 99 3.20 18.95 -5.36
N SER A 100 2.16 19.46 -6.02
CA SER A 100 1.32 20.55 -5.48
C SER A 100 0.30 20.09 -4.42
N TYR A 101 0.34 18.82 -4.01
CA TYR A 101 -0.57 18.20 -3.05
C TYR A 101 0.18 17.52 -1.88
N LEU A 102 1.48 17.78 -1.75
CA LEU A 102 2.35 17.07 -0.83
C LEU A 102 2.01 17.33 0.64
N TRP A 103 1.73 18.57 1.05
CA TRP A 103 1.37 18.89 2.44
C TRP A 103 0.01 18.35 2.82
N ARG A 104 -0.98 18.45 1.93
CA ARG A 104 -2.31 17.85 2.15
C ARG A 104 -2.21 16.34 2.27
N HIS A 105 -1.41 15.69 1.41
CA HIS A 105 -1.13 14.26 1.49
C HIS A 105 -0.42 13.87 2.79
N THR A 106 0.60 14.62 3.19
CA THR A 106 1.37 14.35 4.41
C THR A 106 0.51 14.50 5.66
N LEU A 107 -0.28 15.58 5.76
CA LEU A 107 -1.25 15.76 6.85
C LEU A 107 -2.26 14.61 6.91
N ARG A 108 -2.88 14.29 5.77
CA ARG A 108 -3.88 13.22 5.67
C ARG A 108 -3.33 11.90 6.16
N ASN A 109 -2.19 11.46 5.62
CA ASN A 109 -1.56 10.19 5.98
C ASN A 109 -1.03 10.18 7.43
N THR A 110 -0.62 11.34 7.96
CA THR A 110 -0.27 11.47 9.38
C THR A 110 -1.50 11.19 10.26
N ILE A 111 -2.63 11.86 10.01
CA ILE A 111 -3.84 11.66 10.81
C ILE A 111 -4.44 10.26 10.59
N ASP A 112 -4.46 9.75 9.34
CA ASP A 112 -4.91 8.40 9.01
C ASP A 112 -4.05 7.31 9.67
N SER A 113 -2.76 7.57 9.90
CA SER A 113 -1.93 6.65 10.67
C SER A 113 -2.19 6.78 12.17
N LEU A 114 -2.41 7.98 12.68
CA LEU A 114 -2.63 8.21 14.11
C LEU A 114 -3.98 7.65 14.61
N ILE A 115 -4.95 7.35 13.73
CA ILE A 115 -6.19 6.69 14.16
C ILE A 115 -6.05 5.19 14.45
N TYR A 116 -4.97 4.55 14.01
CA TYR A 116 -4.74 3.15 14.36
C TYR A 116 -4.48 2.98 15.85
N VAL A 117 -4.94 1.85 16.39
CA VAL A 117 -4.70 1.42 17.77
C VAL A 117 -3.35 0.70 17.81
N PRO A 118 -2.36 1.17 18.61
CA PRO A 118 -1.11 0.45 18.81
C PRO A 118 -1.32 -0.92 19.43
N GLU A 119 -0.40 -1.84 19.15
CA GLU A 119 -0.43 -3.17 19.76
C GLU A 119 -0.32 -3.08 21.28
N GLY A 120 -1.23 -3.74 22.00
CA GLY A 120 -1.31 -3.70 23.47
C GLY A 120 -2.11 -2.52 24.05
N GLU A 121 -2.56 -1.58 23.22
CA GLU A 121 -3.35 -0.42 23.65
C GLU A 121 -4.85 -0.61 23.35
N SER A 122 -5.70 0.18 24.02
CA SER A 122 -7.15 0.19 23.79
C SER A 122 -7.65 1.41 23.00
N GLU A 123 -6.76 2.38 22.77
CA GLU A 123 -7.09 3.64 22.13
C GLU A 123 -6.16 3.95 20.96
N SER A 124 -6.64 4.73 20.01
CA SER A 124 -5.83 5.19 18.87
C SER A 124 -4.62 6.02 19.31
N GLN A 125 -3.53 6.00 18.53
CA GLN A 125 -2.37 6.87 18.74
C GLN A 125 -2.75 8.34 18.90
N LEU A 126 -3.75 8.82 18.15
CA LEU A 126 -4.23 10.21 18.19
C LEU A 126 -4.81 10.57 19.56
N LEU A 127 -5.60 9.67 20.16
CA LEU A 127 -6.15 9.86 21.50
C LEU A 127 -5.08 9.75 22.59
N LEU A 128 -4.16 8.80 22.46
CA LEU A 128 -3.00 8.67 23.36
C LEU A 128 -2.11 9.93 23.30
N TRP A 129 -1.86 10.43 22.09
CA TRP A 129 -1.13 11.67 21.85
C TRP A 129 -1.82 12.86 22.51
N LEU A 130 -3.14 12.99 22.36
CA LEU A 130 -3.90 14.03 23.04
C LEU A 130 -3.79 13.93 24.55
N LYS A 131 -3.96 12.73 25.13
CA LYS A 131 -3.81 12.48 26.56
C LYS A 131 -2.42 12.85 27.09
N GLY A 132 -1.39 12.76 26.25
CA GLY A 132 -0.02 13.12 26.59
C GLY A 132 0.25 14.62 26.73
N LEU A 133 -0.65 15.51 26.32
CA LEU A 133 -0.40 16.95 26.37
C LEU A 133 -0.18 17.46 27.82
N ALA A 134 0.76 18.37 28.04
CA ALA A 134 1.18 18.84 29.38
C ALA A 134 0.04 19.49 30.18
N SER A 135 -0.85 20.22 29.49
CA SER A 135 -2.06 20.80 30.09
C SER A 135 -3.00 19.72 30.64
N LEU A 136 -2.94 18.53 30.05
CA LEU A 136 -3.72 17.35 30.37
C LEU A 136 -3.09 16.43 31.41
N GLN A 137 -1.78 16.53 31.63
CA GLN A 137 -1.11 15.82 32.72
C GLN A 137 -1.26 16.56 34.06
N LYS A 138 -1.40 17.90 34.01
CA LYS A 138 -1.56 18.76 35.21
C LYS A 138 -2.98 18.76 35.81
N GLN A 139 -3.99 18.38 35.03
CA GLN A 139 -5.38 18.21 35.46
C GLN A 139 -5.79 16.76 35.15
N SER A 140 -6.67 16.11 35.91
CA SER A 140 -7.10 14.76 35.48
C SER A 140 -7.80 14.86 34.13
N PHE A 141 -7.48 13.95 33.20
CA PHE A 141 -8.13 13.88 31.88
C PHE A 141 -9.67 13.85 32.02
N ALA A 142 -10.19 13.16 33.06
CA ALA A 142 -11.61 13.17 33.38
C ALA A 142 -12.16 14.58 33.69
N LYS A 143 -11.45 15.40 34.48
CA LYS A 143 -11.85 16.79 34.79
C LYS A 143 -11.76 17.71 33.56
N TRP A 144 -10.85 17.41 32.64
CA TRP A 144 -10.67 18.14 31.38
C TRP A 144 -11.75 17.80 30.34
N VAL A 145 -12.17 16.54 30.28
CA VAL A 145 -13.26 16.04 29.43
C VAL A 145 -14.65 16.48 29.94
N LEU A 146 -14.83 16.53 31.26
CA LEU A 146 -16.08 17.00 31.90
C LEU A 146 -16.22 18.53 31.92
N GLY A 147 -15.18 19.28 31.54
CA GLY A 147 -15.19 20.74 31.50
C GLY A 147 -15.90 21.30 30.27
N GLU A 148 -16.36 22.55 30.36
CA GLU A 148 -16.95 23.27 29.23
C GLU A 148 -15.92 23.52 28.12
N ARG A 149 -16.27 23.21 26.86
CA ARG A 149 -15.45 23.44 25.64
C ARG A 149 -14.79 24.82 25.57
N GLY A 150 -15.45 25.86 26.08
CA GLY A 150 -14.89 27.22 26.11
C GLY A 150 -13.65 27.33 27.00
N ASN A 151 -13.73 26.79 28.21
CA ASN A 151 -12.62 26.79 29.18
C ASN A 151 -11.44 25.96 28.66
N PHE A 152 -11.73 24.84 28.01
CA PHE A 152 -10.73 24.02 27.34
C PHE A 152 -9.91 24.84 26.34
N ILE A 153 -10.59 25.52 25.42
CA ILE A 153 -9.94 26.27 24.35
C ILE A 153 -9.10 27.39 24.97
N GLN A 154 -9.63 28.13 25.94
CA GLN A 154 -8.91 29.19 26.63
C GLN A 154 -7.64 28.67 27.32
N ASN A 155 -7.70 27.54 28.02
CA ASN A 155 -6.55 26.95 28.70
C ASN A 155 -5.42 26.55 27.74
N LEU A 156 -5.76 25.93 26.60
CA LEU A 156 -4.76 25.56 25.59
C LEU A 156 -4.21 26.77 24.85
N GLN A 157 -5.04 27.77 24.54
CA GLN A 157 -4.57 29.03 23.96
C GLN A 157 -3.64 29.78 24.92
N ALA A 158 -3.92 29.78 26.22
CA ALA A 158 -3.04 30.38 27.22
C ALA A 158 -1.70 29.64 27.34
N SER A 159 -1.71 28.30 27.17
CA SER A 159 -0.50 27.48 27.17
C SER A 159 0.33 27.60 25.88
N HIS A 160 -0.31 28.01 24.77
CA HIS A 160 0.29 28.18 23.45
C HIS A 160 -0.14 29.51 22.80
N PRO A 161 0.32 30.66 23.33
CA PRO A 161 -0.23 31.98 22.97
C PRO A 161 0.13 32.46 21.55
N VAL A 162 1.17 31.90 20.93
CA VAL A 162 1.66 32.32 19.60
C VAL A 162 1.86 31.10 18.71
N GLY A 163 1.60 31.29 17.42
CA GLY A 163 1.94 30.31 16.38
C GLY A 163 0.92 29.18 16.20
N ILE A 164 -0.23 29.18 16.86
CA ILE A 164 -1.28 28.19 16.53
C ILE A 164 -2.20 28.77 15.46
N TYR A 165 -2.17 28.18 14.27
CA TYR A 165 -3.07 28.52 13.17
C TYR A 165 -4.50 28.14 13.53
N ASN A 166 -5.45 29.07 13.37
CA ASN A 166 -6.86 28.88 13.71
C ASN A 166 -7.09 28.24 15.10
N GLY A 167 -6.31 28.64 16.12
CA GLY A 167 -6.26 27.92 17.40
C GLY A 167 -7.59 27.65 18.10
N LYS A 168 -8.57 28.57 18.01
CA LYS A 168 -9.93 28.34 18.56
C LYS A 168 -10.64 27.15 17.91
N GLU A 169 -10.50 27.04 16.58
CA GLU A 169 -11.11 25.97 15.79
C GLU A 169 -10.33 24.67 16.00
N PHE A 170 -9.00 24.73 15.88
CA PHE A 170 -8.13 23.58 16.08
C PHE A 170 -8.33 22.92 17.46
N PHE A 171 -8.22 23.70 18.55
CA PHE A 171 -8.44 23.17 19.89
C PHE A 171 -9.89 22.74 20.11
N GLY A 172 -10.86 23.46 19.54
CA GLY A 172 -12.26 23.04 19.57
C GLY A 172 -12.46 21.65 18.96
N VAL A 173 -11.85 21.37 17.82
CA VAL A 173 -11.91 20.06 17.16
C VAL A 173 -11.19 18.99 17.97
N LEU A 174 -10.05 19.29 18.60
CA LEU A 174 -9.39 18.34 19.50
C LEU A 174 -10.25 17.99 20.73
N TYR A 175 -10.98 18.96 21.28
CA TYR A 175 -11.96 18.72 22.33
C TYR A 175 -13.07 17.80 21.83
N ASP A 176 -13.71 18.14 20.71
CA ASP A 176 -14.83 17.38 20.16
C ASP A 176 -14.40 15.94 19.82
N LEU A 177 -13.16 15.74 19.32
CA LEU A 177 -12.57 14.42 19.10
C LEU A 177 -12.46 13.59 20.39
N ALA A 178 -11.99 14.21 21.48
CA ALA A 178 -11.72 13.55 22.75
C ALA A 178 -12.99 13.27 23.56
N THR A 179 -14.00 14.15 23.49
CA THR A 179 -15.13 14.15 24.42
C THR A 179 -16.48 13.79 23.79
N ASN A 180 -16.63 13.95 22.48
CA ASN A 180 -17.93 13.82 21.81
C ASN A 180 -17.92 12.66 20.78
N PRO A 181 -18.51 11.50 21.11
CA PRO A 181 -18.61 10.37 20.20
C PRO A 181 -19.29 10.71 18.87
N ASP A 182 -20.35 11.53 18.88
CA ASP A 182 -21.14 11.88 17.70
C ASP A 182 -20.35 12.77 16.73
N LEU A 183 -19.48 13.64 17.26
CA LEU A 183 -18.63 14.51 16.44
C LEU A 183 -17.27 13.90 16.12
N ARG A 184 -16.90 12.76 16.70
CA ARG A 184 -15.54 12.20 16.59
C ARG A 184 -15.14 11.92 15.14
N THR A 185 -16.02 11.26 14.38
CA THR A 185 -15.75 10.95 12.96
C THR A 185 -15.57 12.23 12.14
N LEU A 186 -16.35 13.26 12.46
CA LEU A 186 -16.30 14.54 11.78
C LEU A 186 -15.04 15.33 12.14
N ALA A 187 -14.68 15.34 13.43
CA ALA A 187 -13.45 15.96 13.94
C ALA A 187 -12.21 15.33 13.30
N TYR A 188 -12.18 14.00 13.18
CA TYR A 188 -11.16 13.28 12.43
C TYR A 188 -11.11 13.70 10.95
N ALA A 189 -12.27 13.77 10.28
CA ALA A 189 -12.34 14.17 8.88
C ALA A 189 -11.81 15.59 8.65
N TRP A 190 -12.11 16.52 9.55
CA TRP A 190 -11.54 17.88 9.49
C TRP A 190 -10.04 17.90 9.75
N LEU A 191 -9.54 17.18 10.78
CA LEU A 191 -8.12 17.15 11.14
C LEU A 191 -7.24 16.61 10.01
N LYS A 192 -7.70 15.59 9.30
CA LYS A 192 -6.97 15.03 8.15
C LYS A 192 -7.11 15.86 6.86
N GLY A 193 -7.95 16.88 6.87
CA GLY A 193 -8.16 17.82 5.76
C GLY A 193 -9.14 17.38 4.69
N ASP A 194 -10.21 16.67 5.07
CA ASP A 194 -11.37 16.49 4.18
C ASP A 194 -12.08 17.82 3.95
N ASN A 195 -12.59 17.99 2.72
CA ASN A 195 -13.26 19.22 2.29
C ASN A 195 -14.74 19.21 2.68
N LEU A 196 -15.01 19.27 3.99
CA LEU A 196 -16.34 19.15 4.61
C LEU A 196 -17.36 20.16 4.08
N ASP A 197 -18.64 19.79 4.13
CA ASP A 197 -19.73 20.69 3.75
C ASP A 197 -20.09 21.71 4.85
N LYS A 198 -21.03 22.61 4.56
CA LYS A 198 -21.37 23.71 5.47
C LYS A 198 -22.06 23.25 6.76
N ASP A 199 -22.85 22.18 6.70
CA ASP A 199 -23.61 21.69 7.85
C ASP A 199 -22.65 20.98 8.81
N ASP A 200 -21.73 20.20 8.25
CA ASP A 200 -20.62 19.57 8.96
C ASP A 200 -19.68 20.59 9.62
N LEU A 201 -19.24 21.61 8.89
CA LEU A 201 -18.40 22.68 9.44
C LEU A 201 -19.13 23.40 10.59
N LYS A 202 -20.44 23.63 10.46
CA LYS A 202 -21.26 24.24 11.50
C LYS A 202 -21.38 23.33 12.73
N ALA A 203 -21.55 22.02 12.55
CA ALA A 203 -21.60 21.05 13.64
C ALA A 203 -20.31 21.05 14.47
N LEU A 204 -19.15 21.08 13.81
CA LEU A 204 -17.83 21.23 14.46
C LEU A 204 -17.50 22.64 14.94
N ARG A 205 -18.32 23.63 14.61
CA ARG A 205 -18.11 25.05 14.93
C ARG A 205 -16.79 25.60 14.36
N VAL A 206 -16.43 25.15 13.16
CA VAL A 206 -15.29 25.60 12.37
C VAL A 206 -15.77 26.40 11.17
N LYS A 207 -14.97 27.35 10.68
CA LYS A 207 -15.41 28.26 9.62
C LYS A 207 -15.11 27.73 8.22
N GLN A 208 -13.99 27.04 8.06
CA GLN A 208 -13.47 26.62 6.77
C GLN A 208 -12.87 25.21 6.82
N PRO A 209 -12.94 24.46 5.72
CA PRO A 209 -12.20 23.21 5.56
C PRO A 209 -10.70 23.48 5.37
N ILE A 210 -9.89 22.42 5.39
CA ILE A 210 -8.46 22.47 5.07
C ILE A 210 -8.29 22.08 3.60
N ASP A 211 -8.38 23.05 2.70
CA ASP A 211 -8.45 22.83 1.25
C ASP A 211 -7.19 23.27 0.47
N SER A 212 -6.18 23.78 1.15
CA SER A 212 -4.92 24.26 0.55
C SER A 212 -3.67 23.66 1.20
N GLU A 213 -2.55 23.65 0.45
CA GLU A 213 -1.24 23.23 0.95
C GLU A 213 -0.79 24.07 2.15
N ASP A 214 -0.98 25.40 2.10
CA ASP A 214 -0.65 26.31 3.20
C ASP A 214 -1.44 26.01 4.48
N ALA A 215 -2.76 25.76 4.36
CA ALA A 215 -3.57 25.40 5.51
C ALA A 215 -3.17 24.03 6.09
N ALA A 216 -2.85 23.05 5.22
CA ALA A 216 -2.41 21.73 5.66
C ALA A 216 -1.06 21.75 6.36
N GLN A 217 -0.09 22.50 5.80
CA GLN A 217 1.20 22.76 6.44
C GLN A 217 1.01 23.40 7.81
N LYS A 218 0.21 24.48 7.90
CA LYS A 218 -0.05 25.18 9.16
C LYS A 218 -0.75 24.29 10.19
N LEU A 219 -1.63 23.39 9.76
CA LEU A 219 -2.28 22.44 10.66
C LEU A 219 -1.30 21.36 11.16
N LEU A 220 -0.42 20.83 10.30
CA LEU A 220 0.65 19.94 10.75
C LEU A 220 1.60 20.66 11.72
N ASN A 221 1.89 21.95 11.48
CA ASN A 221 2.67 22.77 12.39
C ASN A 221 2.01 22.92 13.75
N ASN A 222 0.68 23.03 13.82
CA ASN A 222 -0.04 23.05 15.10
C ASN A 222 0.23 21.79 15.93
N ILE A 223 0.17 20.61 15.30
CA ILE A 223 0.47 19.32 15.95
C ILE A 223 1.88 19.36 16.53
N GLY A 224 2.87 19.78 15.73
CA GLY A 224 4.25 19.91 16.20
C GLY A 224 4.48 20.92 17.32
N ARG A 225 3.73 22.03 17.32
CA ARG A 225 3.86 23.09 18.32
C ARG A 225 3.32 22.67 19.70
N ILE A 226 2.37 21.75 19.74
CA ILE A 226 1.78 21.24 20.99
C ILE A 226 2.34 19.89 21.44
N ALA A 227 3.18 19.24 20.62
CA ALA A 227 3.73 17.91 20.90
C ALA A 227 4.83 17.85 22.00
N ASN A 228 5.20 18.96 22.63
CA ASN A 228 6.34 19.07 23.57
C ASN A 228 6.30 18.19 24.84
N SER A 229 5.20 17.47 25.06
CA SER A 229 4.99 16.62 26.25
C SER A 229 4.48 15.22 25.90
N THR A 230 4.37 14.97 24.59
CA THR A 230 3.86 13.72 24.04
C THR A 230 5.03 12.82 23.62
N GLN A 231 4.75 11.56 23.33
CA GLN A 231 5.73 10.72 22.62
C GLN A 231 6.06 11.32 21.24
N PRO A 232 7.30 11.18 20.75
CA PRO A 232 7.66 11.61 19.40
C PRO A 232 6.76 11.02 18.32
N ILE A 233 6.54 11.77 17.25
CA ILE A 233 5.88 11.28 16.04
C ILE A 233 6.96 10.95 15.00
N VAL A 234 6.98 9.71 14.53
CA VAL A 234 7.87 9.25 13.45
C VAL A 234 7.12 9.32 12.12
N LEU A 235 7.54 10.22 11.23
CA LEU A 235 7.04 10.32 9.86
C LEU A 235 7.88 9.42 8.94
N CYS A 236 7.34 8.27 8.55
CA CYS A 236 7.99 7.30 7.67
C CYS A 236 7.59 7.54 6.21
N PHE A 237 8.43 8.24 5.46
CA PHE A 237 8.27 8.40 4.01
C PHE A 237 8.85 7.17 3.31
N ASP A 238 8.01 6.36 2.67
CA ASP A 238 8.41 5.08 2.05
C ASP A 238 7.88 4.93 0.61
N ASN A 239 8.47 3.99 -0.13
CA ASN A 239 8.16 3.71 -1.54
C ASN A 239 8.26 4.95 -2.45
N LEU A 240 9.25 5.81 -2.19
CA LEU A 240 9.40 7.10 -2.87
C LEU A 240 9.82 7.00 -4.34
N ASP A 241 10.10 5.81 -4.86
CA ASP A 241 10.30 5.57 -6.30
C ASP A 241 9.00 5.70 -7.10
N SER A 242 7.85 5.75 -6.42
CA SER A 242 6.51 5.81 -7.01
C SER A 242 5.87 7.21 -7.02
N ILE A 243 6.60 8.25 -6.60
CA ILE A 243 6.13 9.64 -6.53
C ILE A 243 6.07 10.29 -7.92
N PRO A 244 5.48 11.50 -8.07
CA PRO A 244 5.44 12.22 -9.32
C PRO A 244 6.85 12.45 -9.87
N GLN A 245 6.98 12.37 -11.19
CA GLN A 245 8.24 12.64 -11.86
C GLN A 245 8.38 14.14 -12.11
N SER A 246 9.61 14.64 -11.97
CA SER A 246 10.00 15.95 -12.43
C SER A 246 10.16 15.97 -13.97
N SER A 247 10.44 17.14 -14.54
CA SER A 247 10.58 17.33 -16.00
C SER A 247 11.66 16.46 -16.66
N ASN A 248 12.62 15.94 -15.89
CA ASN A 248 13.68 15.05 -16.35
C ASN A 248 13.30 13.55 -16.31
N GLY A 249 12.06 13.21 -15.96
CA GLY A 249 11.56 11.83 -15.86
C GLY A 249 11.97 11.09 -14.58
N LYS A 250 12.66 11.74 -13.63
CA LYS A 250 13.04 11.17 -12.33
C LYS A 250 12.07 11.57 -11.22
N PRO A 251 11.96 10.77 -10.14
CA PRO A 251 11.18 11.13 -8.95
C PRO A 251 11.48 12.56 -8.46
N ASP A 252 10.44 13.36 -8.22
CA ASP A 252 10.57 14.73 -7.68
C ASP A 252 10.87 14.72 -6.17
N LEU A 253 12.09 14.32 -5.82
CA LEU A 253 12.55 14.33 -4.43
C LEU A 253 12.79 15.74 -3.89
N GLN A 254 13.00 16.75 -4.74
CA GLN A 254 13.23 18.13 -4.30
C GLN A 254 12.04 18.66 -3.50
N SER A 255 10.81 18.39 -3.93
CA SER A 255 9.59 18.76 -3.19
C SER A 255 9.53 18.14 -1.79
N LEU A 256 9.95 16.88 -1.62
CA LEU A 256 10.04 16.21 -0.32
C LEU A 256 11.09 16.85 0.59
N PHE A 257 12.26 17.15 0.05
CA PHE A 257 13.35 17.75 0.80
C PHE A 257 13.04 19.21 1.18
N ASN A 258 12.32 19.96 0.35
CA ASN A 258 11.74 21.26 0.71
C ASN A 258 10.79 21.13 1.92
N LEU A 259 9.88 20.16 1.91
CA LEU A 259 8.98 19.88 3.03
C LEU A 259 9.77 19.58 4.31
N ASN A 260 10.79 18.72 4.21
CA ASN A 260 11.66 18.40 5.34
C ASN A 260 12.36 19.67 5.88
N SER A 261 12.90 20.50 5.01
CA SER A 261 13.50 21.78 5.40
C SER A 261 12.51 22.71 6.09
N THR A 262 11.27 22.77 5.62
CA THR A 262 10.21 23.55 6.28
C THR A 262 9.93 23.03 7.69
N ILE A 263 9.85 21.72 7.91
CA ILE A 263 9.67 21.12 9.25
C ILE A 263 10.77 21.62 10.22
N HIS A 264 12.02 21.64 9.76
CA HIS A 264 13.16 22.14 10.55
C HIS A 264 13.14 23.66 10.75
N ASN A 265 12.85 24.42 9.69
CA ASN A 265 12.85 25.89 9.70
C ASN A 265 11.72 26.45 10.58
N GLU A 266 10.54 25.83 10.55
CA GLU A 266 9.40 26.15 11.44
C GLU A 266 9.63 25.72 12.88
N LYS A 267 10.76 25.05 13.16
CA LYS A 267 11.15 24.50 14.46
C LYS A 267 10.05 23.62 15.06
N LEU A 268 9.45 22.78 14.22
CA LEU A 268 8.53 21.77 14.71
C LEU A 268 9.30 20.88 15.68
N ARG A 269 8.65 20.51 16.78
CA ARG A 269 9.29 19.75 17.86
C ARG A 269 8.75 18.33 17.88
N ASN A 270 9.56 17.44 18.45
CA ASN A 270 9.16 16.08 18.78
C ASN A 270 8.86 15.19 17.55
N PHE A 271 9.55 15.42 16.42
CA PHE A 271 9.45 14.55 15.25
C PHE A 271 10.75 13.79 14.95
N LEU A 272 10.60 12.57 14.45
CA LEU A 272 11.61 11.90 13.65
C LEU A 272 11.09 11.80 12.21
N VAL A 273 11.76 12.44 11.26
CA VAL A 273 11.46 12.26 9.83
C VAL A 273 12.36 11.16 9.30
N LEU A 274 11.78 10.03 8.89
CA LEU A 274 12.50 8.89 8.34
C LEU A 274 12.19 8.79 6.84
N ILE A 275 13.19 9.08 6.00
CA ILE A 275 13.05 9.07 4.54
C ILE A 275 13.68 7.78 4.00
N SER A 276 12.89 6.88 3.44
CA SER A 276 13.32 5.59 2.89
C SER A 276 13.52 5.68 1.37
N LEU A 277 14.75 5.42 0.89
CA LEU A 277 15.10 5.47 -0.54
C LEU A 277 15.87 4.23 -1.00
N VAL A 278 15.69 3.88 -2.27
CA VAL A 278 16.58 2.95 -2.97
C VAL A 278 17.94 3.61 -3.22
N ASN A 279 19.04 2.87 -3.01
CA ASN A 279 20.42 3.39 -3.15
C ASN A 279 20.67 4.04 -4.52
N GLY A 280 20.18 3.42 -5.60
CA GLY A 280 20.31 3.95 -6.97
C GLY A 280 19.62 5.31 -7.11
N THR A 281 18.35 5.39 -6.69
CA THR A 281 17.55 6.62 -6.70
C THR A 281 18.21 7.74 -5.91
N TRP A 282 18.74 7.43 -4.72
CA TRP A 282 19.49 8.39 -3.91
C TRP A 282 20.76 8.87 -4.60
N ARG A 283 21.59 7.95 -5.11
CA ARG A 283 22.85 8.28 -5.80
C ARG A 283 22.64 9.21 -6.99
N GLU A 284 21.56 9.00 -7.73
CA GLU A 284 21.20 9.81 -8.88
C GLU A 284 20.63 11.18 -8.49
N SER A 285 19.81 11.23 -7.45
CA SER A 285 19.04 12.43 -7.10
C SER A 285 19.79 13.37 -6.14
N HIS A 286 20.67 12.84 -5.29
CA HIS A 286 21.46 13.64 -4.34
C HIS A 286 22.20 14.80 -5.02
N LYS A 287 22.68 14.60 -6.26
CA LYS A 287 23.45 15.62 -6.99
C LYS A 287 22.62 16.82 -7.46
N VAL A 288 21.29 16.67 -7.53
CA VAL A 288 20.38 17.71 -8.06
C VAL A 288 19.52 18.34 -6.96
N ILE A 289 19.48 17.74 -5.77
CA ILE A 289 18.80 18.32 -4.60
C ILE A 289 19.61 19.50 -4.09
N GLN A 290 18.94 20.58 -3.68
CA GLN A 290 19.63 21.76 -3.16
C GLN A 290 20.44 21.43 -1.91
N PRO A 291 21.70 21.91 -1.80
CA PRO A 291 22.55 21.63 -0.64
C PRO A 291 21.94 22.03 0.70
N ALA A 292 21.22 23.16 0.74
CA ALA A 292 20.58 23.64 1.97
C ALA A 292 19.52 22.67 2.51
N ASP A 293 18.89 21.87 1.65
CA ASP A 293 17.94 20.84 2.08
C ASP A 293 18.64 19.55 2.52
N LEU A 294 19.78 19.23 1.90
CA LEU A 294 20.62 18.10 2.31
C LEU A 294 21.20 18.31 3.71
N ASP A 295 21.54 19.55 4.07
CA ASP A 295 22.03 19.93 5.40
C ASP A 295 21.00 19.67 6.52
N ARG A 296 19.73 19.43 6.16
CA ARG A 296 18.67 19.05 7.11
C ARG A 296 18.60 17.55 7.39
N ILE A 297 19.44 16.74 6.75
CA ILE A 297 19.59 15.32 7.05
C ILE A 297 20.61 15.16 8.18
N ASN A 298 20.16 14.73 9.37
CA ASN A 298 21.04 14.55 10.51
C ASN A 298 21.93 13.30 10.40
N GLN A 299 21.40 12.23 9.79
CA GLN A 299 22.14 10.98 9.64
C GLN A 299 21.64 10.19 8.44
N THR A 300 22.56 9.54 7.72
CA THR A 300 22.25 8.55 6.69
C THR A 300 22.54 7.15 7.23
N LEU A 301 21.55 6.26 7.14
CA LEU A 301 21.61 4.86 7.54
C LEU A 301 21.49 4.00 6.29
N GLN A 302 22.43 3.08 6.09
CA GLN A 302 22.43 2.19 4.93
C GLN A 302 22.15 0.75 5.36
N LEU A 303 21.06 0.17 4.85
CA LEU A 303 20.78 -1.26 4.99
C LEU A 303 21.85 -2.07 4.27
N LYS A 304 22.48 -2.98 5.00
CA LYS A 304 23.50 -3.88 4.47
C LYS A 304 22.86 -5.20 4.02
N PRO A 305 23.47 -5.90 3.04
CA PRO A 305 23.16 -7.30 2.79
C PRO A 305 23.30 -8.14 4.06
N ILE A 306 22.46 -9.18 4.19
CA ILE A 306 22.50 -10.14 5.28
C ILE A 306 23.58 -11.21 5.01
N ASN A 307 24.13 -11.80 6.08
CA ASN A 307 25.04 -12.93 5.97
C ASN A 307 24.28 -14.26 5.79
N LEU A 308 25.00 -15.37 5.56
CA LEU A 308 24.36 -16.68 5.32
C LEU A 308 23.68 -17.26 6.57
N GLU A 309 24.15 -16.95 7.77
CA GLU A 309 23.50 -17.36 9.02
C GLU A 309 22.12 -16.70 9.17
N GLN A 310 22.03 -15.40 8.88
CA GLN A 310 20.77 -14.65 8.84
C GLN A 310 19.86 -15.17 7.73
N ALA A 311 20.42 -15.56 6.59
CA ALA A 311 19.65 -16.17 5.50
C ALA A 311 19.08 -17.54 5.91
N ALA A 312 19.87 -18.38 6.57
CA ALA A 312 19.42 -19.66 7.12
C ALA A 312 18.37 -19.45 8.22
N ALA A 313 18.50 -18.41 9.06
CA ALA A 313 17.49 -18.07 10.05
C ALA A 313 16.14 -17.69 9.40
N LEU A 314 16.15 -16.94 8.29
CA LEU A 314 14.92 -16.68 7.52
C LEU A 314 14.29 -17.99 7.05
N TRP A 315 15.07 -18.90 6.46
CA TRP A 315 14.56 -20.21 6.07
C TRP A 315 14.00 -21.01 7.25
N ALA A 316 14.67 -20.97 8.40
CA ALA A 316 14.24 -21.70 9.59
C ALA A 316 12.87 -21.21 10.08
N MET A 317 12.65 -19.90 10.14
CA MET A 317 11.36 -19.36 10.60
C MET A 317 10.20 -19.80 9.68
N HIS A 318 10.42 -19.81 8.37
CA HIS A 318 9.42 -20.27 7.41
C HIS A 318 9.19 -21.79 7.44
N MET A 319 10.22 -22.60 7.73
CA MET A 319 10.09 -24.06 7.80
C MET A 319 9.55 -24.56 9.15
N ALA A 320 9.67 -23.78 10.21
CA ALA A 320 9.28 -24.15 11.57
C ALA A 320 7.85 -24.71 11.71
N PRO A 321 6.80 -24.15 11.06
CA PRO A 321 5.45 -24.70 11.12
C PRO A 321 5.34 -26.13 10.60
N LEU A 322 6.10 -26.48 9.54
CA LEU A 322 6.14 -27.83 8.98
C LEU A 322 6.99 -28.76 9.86
N HIS A 323 8.14 -28.27 10.35
CA HIS A 323 9.04 -29.05 11.23
C HIS A 323 8.36 -29.48 12.53
N LYS A 324 7.51 -28.62 13.10
CA LYS A 324 6.75 -28.93 14.32
C LYS A 324 5.80 -30.12 14.13
N GLN A 325 5.33 -30.37 12.91
CA GLN A 325 4.39 -31.44 12.58
C GLN A 325 5.08 -32.73 12.13
N ALA A 326 6.33 -32.65 11.65
CA ALA A 326 7.07 -33.77 11.08
C ALA A 326 7.45 -34.84 12.12
N LYS A 327 7.33 -36.11 11.73
CA LYS A 327 7.75 -37.28 12.49
C LYS A 327 8.53 -38.26 11.58
N PRO A 328 9.84 -38.49 11.80
CA PRO A 328 10.67 -37.94 12.87
C PRO A 328 10.88 -36.43 12.73
N LYS A 329 11.32 -35.79 13.82
CA LYS A 329 11.72 -34.38 13.79
C LYS A 329 12.94 -34.22 12.87
N PRO A 330 13.01 -33.15 12.05
CA PRO A 330 14.16 -32.91 11.19
C PRO A 330 15.45 -32.70 12.01
N ASN A 331 16.59 -33.05 11.42
CA ASN A 331 17.89 -32.98 12.10
C ASN A 331 18.44 -31.55 12.16
N THR A 332 17.99 -30.67 11.26
CA THR A 332 18.38 -29.26 11.22
C THR A 332 17.15 -28.37 11.13
N THR A 333 17.29 -27.11 11.53
CA THR A 333 16.21 -26.11 11.51
C THR A 333 15.81 -25.65 10.11
N ILE A 334 16.54 -26.04 9.07
CA ILE A 334 16.27 -25.63 7.68
C ILE A 334 15.99 -26.81 6.74
N GLU A 335 16.06 -28.06 7.22
CA GLU A 335 15.82 -29.25 6.39
C GLU A 335 14.47 -29.15 5.63
N PRO A 336 14.36 -29.59 4.36
CA PRO A 336 15.36 -30.25 3.53
C PRO A 336 16.41 -29.32 2.92
N LEU A 337 16.36 -28.00 3.19
CA LEU A 337 17.37 -27.05 2.74
C LEU A 337 18.68 -27.26 3.53
N SER A 338 19.76 -26.63 3.07
CA SER A 338 21.07 -26.74 3.70
C SER A 338 21.89 -25.45 3.55
N HIS A 339 22.86 -25.26 4.43
CA HIS A 339 23.78 -24.12 4.34
C HIS A 339 24.64 -24.15 3.07
N ALA A 340 24.99 -25.36 2.60
CA ALA A 340 25.76 -25.53 1.37
C ALA A 340 25.00 -25.00 0.13
N LEU A 341 23.67 -25.12 0.09
CA LEU A 341 22.85 -24.51 -0.97
C LEU A 341 22.91 -22.98 -0.94
N LEU A 342 22.99 -22.36 0.25
CA LEU A 342 23.20 -20.91 0.36
C LEU A 342 24.59 -20.50 -0.12
N GLU A 343 25.63 -21.27 0.24
CA GLU A 343 27.01 -20.98 -0.17
C GLU A 343 27.20 -21.09 -1.69
N GLN A 344 26.60 -22.12 -2.31
CA GLN A 344 26.63 -22.32 -3.75
C GLN A 344 25.94 -21.18 -4.51
N ASN A 345 24.77 -20.74 -4.04
CA ASN A 345 23.97 -19.71 -4.72
C ASN A 345 24.44 -18.27 -4.38
N PHE A 346 25.12 -18.09 -3.25
CA PHE A 346 25.62 -16.79 -2.80
C PHE A 346 27.12 -16.89 -2.42
N PRO A 347 28.02 -17.09 -3.41
CA PRO A 347 29.46 -17.29 -3.16
C PRO A 347 30.12 -16.10 -2.46
N GLY A 348 29.55 -14.90 -2.58
CA GLY A 348 29.96 -13.71 -1.82
C GLY A 348 29.62 -13.74 -0.32
N LYS A 349 29.03 -14.83 0.19
CA LYS A 349 28.60 -15.05 1.58
C LYS A 349 27.62 -14.01 2.13
N ARG A 350 26.98 -13.26 1.22
CA ARG A 350 26.02 -12.21 1.51
C ARG A 350 24.93 -12.19 0.48
N THR A 351 23.74 -11.81 0.91
CA THR A 351 22.56 -11.73 0.04
C THR A 351 21.55 -10.73 0.61
N PHE A 352 20.43 -10.54 -0.08
CA PHE A 352 19.30 -9.75 0.43
C PHE A 352 18.19 -10.68 0.91
N PRO A 353 17.42 -10.29 1.96
CA PRO A 353 16.30 -11.09 2.45
C PRO A 353 15.38 -11.62 1.35
N ARG A 354 15.04 -10.77 0.37
CA ARG A 354 14.19 -11.19 -0.76
C ARG A 354 14.81 -12.31 -1.59
N ASN A 355 16.10 -12.21 -1.91
CA ASN A 355 16.79 -13.22 -2.71
C ASN A 355 16.87 -14.56 -1.96
N THR A 356 17.06 -14.52 -0.64
CA THR A 356 16.99 -15.71 0.22
C THR A 356 15.63 -16.38 0.16
N LEU A 357 14.54 -15.62 0.32
CA LEU A 357 13.18 -16.16 0.29
C LEU A 357 12.82 -16.69 -1.10
N ASP A 358 13.24 -16.00 -2.17
CA ASP A 358 13.06 -16.46 -3.54
C ASP A 358 13.78 -17.80 -3.80
N LEU A 359 15.03 -17.93 -3.34
CA LEU A 359 15.77 -19.19 -3.44
C LEU A 359 15.09 -20.31 -2.65
N GLY A 360 14.63 -20.03 -1.41
CA GLY A 360 13.89 -20.99 -0.60
C GLY A 360 12.63 -21.48 -1.31
N ARG A 361 11.87 -20.57 -1.93
CA ARG A 361 10.68 -20.90 -2.73
C ARG A 361 11.02 -21.83 -3.89
N LYS A 362 12.07 -21.52 -4.67
CA LYS A 362 12.51 -22.34 -5.80
C LYS A 362 12.95 -23.74 -5.36
N LEU A 363 13.73 -23.83 -4.30
CA LEU A 363 14.23 -25.11 -3.78
C LEU A 363 13.12 -25.98 -3.21
N ILE A 364 12.16 -25.41 -2.47
CA ILE A 364 11.01 -26.17 -1.98
C ILE A 364 10.09 -26.60 -3.14
N ALA A 365 9.90 -25.78 -4.17
CA ALA A 365 9.15 -26.18 -5.35
C ALA A 365 9.85 -27.35 -6.07
N TYR A 366 11.17 -27.30 -6.24
CA TYR A 366 11.95 -28.42 -6.77
C TYR A 366 11.78 -29.69 -5.92
N TYR A 367 11.91 -29.56 -4.60
CA TYR A 367 11.76 -30.68 -3.67
C TYR A 367 10.36 -31.31 -3.73
N LYS A 368 9.29 -30.50 -3.87
CA LYS A 368 7.93 -31.00 -4.09
C LYS A 368 7.83 -31.92 -5.30
N HIS A 369 8.51 -31.58 -6.40
CA HIS A 369 8.49 -32.33 -7.65
C HIS A 369 9.37 -33.57 -7.65
N HIS A 370 10.56 -33.48 -7.07
CA HIS A 370 11.58 -34.52 -7.19
C HIS A 370 11.74 -35.39 -5.94
N GLY A 371 11.16 -34.99 -4.81
CA GLY A 371 11.31 -35.67 -3.51
C GLY A 371 12.71 -35.57 -2.90
N LYS A 372 13.64 -34.85 -3.55
CA LYS A 372 15.01 -34.62 -3.11
C LYS A 372 15.48 -33.22 -3.48
N MET A 373 16.51 -32.73 -2.80
CA MET A 373 17.18 -31.47 -3.16
C MET A 373 18.05 -31.66 -4.40
N PRO A 374 18.34 -30.58 -5.16
CA PRO A 374 19.31 -30.66 -6.25
C PRO A 374 20.70 -31.00 -5.71
N ASP A 375 21.47 -31.74 -6.51
CA ASP A 375 22.84 -32.10 -6.16
C ASP A 375 23.73 -30.84 -6.13
N ILE A 376 24.64 -30.77 -5.17
CA ILE A 376 25.60 -29.66 -5.05
C ILE A 376 26.81 -30.03 -5.90
N GLU A 377 27.09 -29.24 -6.94
CA GLU A 377 28.23 -29.47 -7.82
C GLU A 377 29.55 -29.36 -7.03
N ALA A 378 30.31 -30.47 -7.00
CA ALA A 378 31.58 -30.55 -6.30
C ALA A 378 32.74 -30.13 -7.21
N SER A 379 32.95 -28.84 -7.46
CA SER A 379 34.23 -28.36 -8.00
C SER A 379 34.40 -26.84 -7.85
N GLY A 380 35.50 -26.43 -7.21
CA GLY A 380 35.95 -25.05 -7.07
C GLY A 380 36.51 -24.40 -8.33
N GLU A 381 35.98 -24.73 -9.52
CA GLU A 381 36.24 -23.95 -10.73
C GLU A 381 35.09 -22.98 -10.94
N VAL A 382 35.41 -21.69 -10.92
CA VAL A 382 34.49 -20.60 -11.29
C VAL A 382 34.22 -20.71 -12.79
N SER A 383 33.38 -21.65 -13.19
CA SER A 383 32.86 -21.69 -14.54
C SER A 383 31.78 -20.63 -14.66
N THR A 384 31.87 -19.82 -15.71
CA THR A 384 30.99 -18.69 -16.04
C THR A 384 29.58 -19.12 -16.46
N THR A 385 29.19 -20.36 -16.17
CA THR A 385 27.90 -20.96 -16.48
C THR A 385 26.92 -20.78 -15.32
N LYS A 386 26.43 -19.55 -15.12
CA LYS A 386 25.13 -19.32 -14.43
C LYS A 386 23.96 -20.04 -15.14
N THR A 387 24.19 -20.53 -16.36
CA THR A 387 23.23 -21.20 -17.23
C THR A 387 22.77 -22.57 -16.72
N SER A 388 23.61 -23.41 -16.09
CA SER A 388 23.20 -24.80 -15.79
C SER A 388 22.15 -24.93 -14.68
N PHE A 389 22.25 -24.17 -13.59
CA PHE A 389 21.32 -24.28 -12.46
C PHE A 389 19.94 -23.67 -12.75
N ASP A 390 19.91 -22.50 -13.43
CA ASP A 390 18.66 -21.90 -13.91
C ASP A 390 18.05 -22.71 -15.07
N GLU A 391 18.86 -23.33 -15.94
CA GLU A 391 18.36 -24.24 -16.99
C GLU A 391 17.81 -25.54 -16.42
N THR A 392 18.38 -26.12 -15.36
CA THR A 392 17.86 -27.36 -14.74
C THR A 392 16.55 -27.12 -13.99
N LEU A 393 16.37 -25.92 -13.42
CA LEU A 393 15.08 -25.45 -12.87
C LEU A 393 14.07 -25.04 -13.97
N ALA A 394 14.55 -24.63 -15.14
CA ALA A 394 13.72 -24.28 -16.30
C ALA A 394 13.33 -25.48 -17.17
N THR A 395 14.14 -26.55 -17.21
CA THR A 395 13.93 -27.73 -18.08
C THR A 395 13.04 -28.79 -17.43
N SER A 396 12.94 -28.84 -16.10
CA SER A 396 11.95 -29.68 -15.39
C SER A 396 10.51 -29.14 -15.47
N GLY A 397 10.33 -27.91 -15.95
CA GLY A 397 9.05 -27.35 -16.37
C GLY A 397 9.02 -27.13 -17.88
N LYS A 398 8.50 -28.08 -18.66
CA LYS A 398 7.98 -27.75 -20.01
C LYS A 398 7.18 -26.45 -19.89
N SER A 399 7.55 -25.45 -20.68
CA SER A 399 7.22 -24.03 -20.50
C SER A 399 5.71 -23.75 -20.62
N ILE A 400 4.95 -24.10 -19.60
CA ILE A 400 3.68 -23.44 -19.34
C ILE A 400 4.09 -22.10 -18.74
N ASN A 401 3.83 -21.01 -19.43
CA ASN A 401 4.05 -19.68 -18.90
C ASN A 401 3.11 -19.50 -17.69
N ARG A 402 3.58 -19.86 -16.49
CA ARG A 402 2.80 -19.77 -15.23
C ARG A 402 2.67 -18.32 -14.75
N LEU A 403 3.28 -17.36 -15.44
CA LEU A 403 3.34 -15.96 -15.03
C LEU A 403 1.94 -15.31 -14.97
N PRO A 404 1.03 -15.50 -15.95
CA PRO A 404 -0.33 -14.96 -15.86
C PRO A 404 -1.14 -15.59 -14.72
N ALA A 405 -0.99 -16.89 -14.46
CA ALA A 405 -1.65 -17.57 -13.34
C ALA A 405 -1.15 -17.04 -11.98
N ASN A 406 0.16 -16.91 -11.80
CA ASN A 406 0.75 -16.27 -10.62
C ASN A 406 0.23 -14.84 -10.44
N PHE A 407 0.20 -14.07 -11.53
CA PHE A 407 -0.30 -12.70 -11.51
C PHE A 407 -1.77 -12.64 -11.11
N LYS A 408 -2.60 -13.57 -11.61
CA LYS A 408 -4.03 -13.61 -11.30
C LYS A 408 -4.28 -13.87 -9.81
N LEU A 409 -3.53 -14.77 -9.17
CA LEU A 409 -3.60 -14.98 -7.72
C LEU A 409 -3.23 -13.72 -6.91
N ILE A 410 -2.17 -13.03 -7.34
CA ILE A 410 -1.73 -11.77 -6.71
C ILE A 410 -2.81 -10.70 -6.89
N TRP A 411 -3.39 -10.61 -8.08
CA TRP A 411 -4.48 -9.71 -8.38
C TRP A 411 -5.70 -9.99 -7.50
N ASP A 412 -6.15 -11.23 -7.43
CA ASP A 412 -7.34 -11.61 -6.67
C ASP A 412 -7.17 -11.31 -5.17
N LYS A 413 -5.98 -11.58 -4.62
CA LYS A 413 -5.63 -11.21 -3.24
C LYS A 413 -5.62 -9.70 -3.02
N GLU A 414 -4.96 -8.94 -3.88
CA GLU A 414 -4.89 -7.48 -3.74
C GLU A 414 -6.27 -6.84 -3.93
N PHE A 415 -7.08 -7.37 -4.85
CA PHE A 415 -8.43 -6.92 -5.08
C PHE A 415 -9.33 -7.19 -3.88
N GLN A 416 -9.29 -8.39 -3.30
CA GLN A 416 -10.01 -8.70 -2.06
C GLN A 416 -9.57 -7.78 -0.90
N SER A 417 -8.27 -7.52 -0.77
CA SER A 417 -7.75 -6.55 0.20
C SER A 417 -8.30 -5.14 -0.05
N ALA A 418 -8.34 -4.69 -1.31
CA ALA A 418 -8.95 -3.41 -1.68
C ALA A 418 -10.45 -3.38 -1.35
N GLN A 419 -11.18 -4.49 -1.53
CA GLN A 419 -12.61 -4.59 -1.17
C GLN A 419 -12.85 -4.45 0.32
N GLN A 420 -11.98 -5.01 1.15
CA GLN A 420 -12.07 -4.90 2.62
C GLN A 420 -11.63 -3.51 3.12
N ARG A 421 -10.65 -2.88 2.46
CA ARG A 421 -10.10 -1.59 2.87
C ARG A 421 -10.88 -0.39 2.38
N VAL A 422 -11.46 -0.46 1.17
CA VAL A 422 -12.17 0.65 0.53
C VAL A 422 -13.66 0.44 0.70
N MET A 423 -14.20 1.09 1.74
CA MET A 423 -15.61 0.96 2.13
C MET A 423 -16.49 2.10 1.59
N ARG A 424 -15.87 3.19 1.11
CA ARG A 424 -16.56 4.35 0.54
C ARG A 424 -15.70 5.05 -0.51
N ILE A 425 -16.35 5.64 -1.51
CA ILE A 425 -15.68 6.38 -2.59
C ILE A 425 -14.90 7.58 -2.03
N GLY A 426 -15.51 8.36 -1.13
CA GLY A 426 -14.89 9.53 -0.49
C GLY A 426 -13.76 9.22 0.51
N GLN A 427 -13.29 7.97 0.60
CA GLN A 427 -12.09 7.63 1.36
C GLN A 427 -10.84 8.25 0.72
N PHE A 428 -10.84 8.33 -0.62
CA PHE A 428 -9.81 8.99 -1.40
C PHE A 428 -10.24 10.40 -1.78
N THR A 429 -9.26 11.30 -1.87
CA THR A 429 -9.48 12.64 -2.41
C THR A 429 -9.61 12.61 -3.93
N SER A 430 -10.19 13.66 -4.48
CA SER A 430 -10.36 13.77 -5.94
C SER A 430 -9.02 13.67 -6.71
N PRO A 431 -7.89 14.29 -6.28
CA PRO A 431 -6.59 14.07 -6.91
C PRO A 431 -6.10 12.62 -6.85
N GLU A 432 -6.35 11.92 -5.73
CA GLU A 432 -6.01 10.51 -5.55
C GLU A 432 -6.83 9.60 -6.46
N LEU A 433 -8.12 9.90 -6.69
CA LEU A 433 -8.98 9.18 -7.63
C LEU A 433 -8.54 9.38 -9.08
N ILE A 434 -8.23 10.62 -9.46
CA ILE A 434 -7.66 10.95 -10.79
C ILE A 434 -6.34 10.22 -11.02
N TRP A 435 -5.48 10.15 -10.01
CA TRP A 435 -4.21 9.46 -10.13
C TRP A 435 -4.38 7.96 -10.35
N ARG A 436 -5.28 7.30 -9.62
CA ARG A 436 -5.58 5.87 -9.82
C ARG A 436 -6.18 5.60 -11.20
N LEU A 437 -7.11 6.45 -11.64
CA LEU A 437 -7.68 6.36 -12.98
C LEU A 437 -6.60 6.51 -14.05
N ARG A 438 -5.75 7.54 -13.93
CA ARG A 438 -4.60 7.75 -14.84
C ARG A 438 -3.74 6.49 -14.96
N GLN A 439 -3.35 5.91 -13.83
CA GLN A 439 -2.49 4.72 -13.83
C GLN A 439 -3.15 3.55 -14.59
N VAL A 440 -4.46 3.38 -14.42
CA VAL A 440 -5.25 2.38 -15.14
C VAL A 440 -5.32 2.67 -16.65
N LEU A 441 -5.56 3.92 -17.05
CA LEU A 441 -5.55 4.32 -18.46
C LEU A 441 -4.18 4.05 -19.11
N GLU A 442 -3.08 4.38 -18.40
CA GLU A 442 -1.72 4.05 -18.85
C GLU A 442 -1.50 2.53 -18.96
N ALA A 443 -2.05 1.75 -18.03
CA ALA A 443 -1.96 0.28 -18.06
C ALA A 443 -2.71 -0.34 -19.25
N LEU A 444 -3.82 0.28 -19.66
CA LEU A 444 -4.61 -0.13 -20.81
C LEU A 444 -4.11 0.49 -22.13
N GLU A 445 -2.93 1.12 -22.12
CA GLU A 445 -2.31 1.77 -23.29
C GLU A 445 -3.20 2.81 -23.96
N VAL A 446 -4.02 3.51 -23.17
CA VAL A 446 -4.83 4.62 -23.69
C VAL A 446 -3.87 5.72 -24.18
N PRO A 447 -3.99 6.21 -25.42
CA PRO A 447 -3.07 7.18 -25.97
C PRO A 447 -3.14 8.57 -25.28
N GLN A 448 -1.98 9.21 -25.17
CA GLN A 448 -1.83 10.62 -24.77
C GLN A 448 -2.52 11.00 -23.44
N VAL A 449 -2.41 10.13 -22.42
CA VAL A 449 -2.91 10.46 -21.07
C VAL A 449 -2.07 11.60 -20.49
N THR A 450 -2.70 12.76 -20.26
CA THR A 450 -2.08 13.95 -19.69
C THR A 450 -2.86 14.41 -18.46
N THR A 451 -2.16 14.86 -17.41
CA THR A 451 -2.81 15.41 -16.22
C THR A 451 -3.06 16.92 -16.37
N GLN A 452 -3.88 17.48 -15.48
CA GLN A 452 -4.05 18.93 -15.34
C GLN A 452 -4.67 19.60 -16.59
N LEU A 453 -5.77 19.02 -17.08
CA LEU A 453 -6.66 19.65 -18.07
C LEU A 453 -7.20 20.99 -17.54
N LEU A 454 -7.76 20.96 -16.33
CA LEU A 454 -8.12 22.16 -15.58
C LEU A 454 -6.85 22.91 -15.16
N LYS A 455 -6.98 24.23 -14.96
CA LYS A 455 -5.89 25.11 -14.53
C LYS A 455 -6.17 25.70 -13.15
N GLY A 456 -5.11 26.11 -12.45
CA GLY A 456 -5.18 26.71 -11.13
C GLY A 456 -5.40 25.68 -10.02
N THR A 457 -6.11 26.07 -8.95
CA THR A 457 -6.25 25.30 -7.70
C THR A 457 -6.79 23.88 -7.88
N TYR A 458 -7.60 23.63 -8.91
CA TYR A 458 -8.24 22.33 -9.16
C TYR A 458 -7.61 21.58 -10.34
N ALA A 459 -6.37 21.92 -10.74
CA ALA A 459 -5.70 21.27 -11.85
C ALA A 459 -5.60 19.74 -11.66
N SER A 460 -5.23 19.30 -10.46
CA SER A 460 -5.10 17.87 -10.10
C SER A 460 -6.42 17.09 -10.06
N TYR A 461 -7.57 17.75 -10.23
CA TYR A 461 -8.91 17.12 -10.29
C TYR A 461 -9.23 16.60 -11.71
N SER A 462 -8.27 16.64 -12.61
CA SER A 462 -8.53 16.37 -14.02
C SER A 462 -7.36 15.75 -14.76
N LEU A 463 -7.72 15.00 -15.79
CA LEU A 463 -6.82 14.48 -16.81
C LEU A 463 -7.49 14.57 -18.18
N SER A 464 -6.74 14.25 -19.21
CA SER A 464 -7.23 14.13 -20.59
C SER A 464 -6.54 12.98 -21.29
N HIS A 465 -7.19 12.45 -22.32
CA HIS A 465 -6.63 11.40 -23.17
C HIS A 465 -7.17 11.54 -24.60
N GLN A 466 -6.52 10.88 -25.55
CA GLN A 466 -6.99 10.83 -26.94
C GLN A 466 -7.40 9.40 -27.30
N GLN A 467 -8.64 9.23 -27.77
CA GLN A 467 -9.16 7.93 -28.20
C GLN A 467 -10.00 8.11 -29.47
N GLN A 468 -9.78 7.28 -30.49
CA GLN A 468 -10.50 7.36 -31.77
C GLN A 468 -10.51 8.78 -32.38
N GLN A 469 -9.37 9.47 -32.36
CA GLN A 469 -9.20 10.87 -32.80
C GLN A 469 -9.95 11.93 -31.98
N MET A 470 -10.65 11.56 -30.91
CA MET A 470 -11.35 12.48 -30.01
C MET A 470 -10.49 12.78 -28.78
N TYR A 471 -10.30 14.06 -28.48
CA TYR A 471 -9.67 14.53 -27.25
C TYR A 471 -10.71 14.61 -26.13
N THR A 472 -10.58 13.73 -25.15
CA THR A 472 -11.52 13.56 -24.05
C THR A 472 -10.91 14.07 -22.76
N GLY A 473 -11.57 15.05 -22.15
CA GLY A 473 -11.28 15.52 -20.81
C GLY A 473 -12.06 14.74 -19.75
N VAL A 474 -11.42 14.43 -18.63
CA VAL A 474 -12.05 13.79 -17.47
C VAL A 474 -11.80 14.66 -16.24
N VAL A 475 -12.86 14.98 -15.52
CA VAL A 475 -12.83 15.72 -14.26
C VAL A 475 -13.49 14.86 -13.20
N TRP A 476 -12.80 14.57 -12.10
CA TRP A 476 -13.35 13.83 -10.97
C TRP A 476 -13.41 14.74 -9.76
N ASN A 477 -14.59 14.91 -9.15
CA ASN A 477 -14.74 15.67 -7.90
C ASN A 477 -15.69 14.95 -6.94
N GLU A 478 -15.18 14.49 -5.80
CA GLU A 478 -15.96 13.86 -4.72
C GLU A 478 -16.02 14.71 -3.44
N ASP A 479 -15.56 15.96 -3.50
CA ASP A 479 -15.64 16.84 -2.33
C ASP A 479 -17.12 17.13 -2.00
N PRO A 480 -17.53 17.01 -0.71
CA PRO A 480 -18.89 17.34 -0.31
C PRO A 480 -19.14 18.86 -0.31
N ASN A 481 -18.10 19.69 -0.18
CA ASN A 481 -18.22 21.13 -0.20
C ASN A 481 -18.73 21.69 -1.55
N MET A 482 -19.97 22.20 -1.54
CA MET A 482 -20.62 22.76 -2.73
C MET A 482 -19.97 24.06 -3.27
N THR A 483 -19.18 24.78 -2.47
CA THR A 483 -18.37 25.91 -2.95
C THR A 483 -17.26 25.40 -3.87
N THR A 484 -16.60 24.31 -3.46
CA THR A 484 -15.58 23.64 -4.28
C THR A 484 -16.21 23.11 -5.57
N PHE A 485 -17.36 22.44 -5.48
CA PHE A 485 -18.09 22.00 -6.66
C PHE A 485 -18.40 23.16 -7.63
N TYR A 486 -18.84 24.32 -7.12
CA TYR A 486 -19.03 25.51 -7.95
C TYR A 486 -17.76 25.94 -8.70
N HIS A 487 -16.61 25.99 -8.02
CA HIS A 487 -15.37 26.39 -8.67
C HIS A 487 -14.88 25.38 -9.70
N VAL A 488 -15.04 24.07 -9.44
CA VAL A 488 -14.75 23.01 -10.40
C VAL A 488 -15.65 23.12 -11.63
N MET A 489 -16.96 23.33 -11.44
CA MET A 489 -17.90 23.52 -12.55
C MET A 489 -17.56 24.78 -13.38
N ASN A 490 -17.15 25.86 -12.72
CA ASN A 490 -16.69 27.06 -13.42
C ASN A 490 -15.41 26.80 -14.24
N ALA A 491 -14.50 25.98 -13.73
CA ALA A 491 -13.31 25.55 -14.47
C ALA A 491 -13.69 24.68 -15.68
N CYS A 492 -14.65 23.75 -15.53
CA CYS A 492 -15.19 22.94 -16.63
C CYS A 492 -15.82 23.82 -17.71
N LYS A 493 -16.61 24.82 -17.32
CA LYS A 493 -17.20 25.78 -18.26
C LYS A 493 -16.14 26.50 -19.09
N LYS A 494 -15.03 26.93 -18.47
CA LYS A 494 -13.91 27.55 -19.20
C LYS A 494 -13.23 26.62 -20.20
N VAL A 495 -13.19 25.31 -19.93
CA VAL A 495 -12.66 24.30 -20.88
C VAL A 495 -13.58 24.21 -22.10
N VAL A 496 -14.90 24.14 -21.88
CA VAL A 496 -15.90 24.08 -22.96
C VAL A 496 -15.95 25.37 -23.76
N ASP A 497 -16.01 26.53 -23.10
CA ASP A 497 -16.06 27.85 -23.76
C ASP A 497 -14.84 28.10 -24.67
N LYS A 498 -13.70 27.45 -24.37
CA LYS A 498 -12.46 27.53 -25.16
C LYS A 498 -12.33 26.42 -26.21
N ASN A 499 -13.30 25.52 -26.33
CA ASN A 499 -13.20 24.30 -27.14
C ASN A 499 -11.90 23.53 -26.89
N ALA A 500 -11.49 23.43 -25.62
CA ALA A 500 -10.23 22.78 -25.26
C ALA A 500 -10.31 21.24 -25.28
N CYS A 501 -11.51 20.67 -25.51
CA CYS A 501 -11.70 19.24 -25.74
C CYS A 501 -12.99 18.94 -26.52
N ASP A 502 -12.98 17.82 -27.25
CA ASP A 502 -14.14 17.35 -28.01
C ASP A 502 -15.20 16.73 -27.08
N ARG A 503 -14.74 16.08 -26.01
CA ARG A 503 -15.59 15.49 -24.97
C ARG A 503 -15.12 15.89 -23.59
N LEU A 504 -16.06 16.08 -22.67
CA LEU A 504 -15.78 16.34 -21.26
C LEU A 504 -16.65 15.47 -20.36
N TYR A 505 -16.02 14.67 -19.52
CA TYR A 505 -16.68 13.78 -18.59
C TYR A 505 -16.50 14.26 -17.15
N LEU A 506 -17.61 14.44 -16.45
CA LEU A 506 -17.62 14.61 -15.00
C LEU A 506 -17.82 13.24 -14.35
N ILE A 507 -16.94 12.87 -13.42
CA ILE A 507 -17.12 11.71 -12.54
C ILE A 507 -17.41 12.23 -11.14
N ARG A 508 -18.60 11.91 -10.62
CA ARG A 508 -19.02 12.31 -9.26
C ARG A 508 -20.16 11.43 -8.74
N ALA A 509 -19.98 10.82 -7.57
CA ALA A 509 -21.06 10.13 -6.86
C ALA A 509 -21.85 11.10 -5.97
N GLY A 510 -21.16 12.09 -5.38
CA GLY A 510 -21.74 13.09 -4.49
C GLY A 510 -22.86 13.94 -5.12
N SER A 511 -23.68 14.56 -4.27
CA SER A 511 -24.74 15.47 -4.72
C SER A 511 -24.17 16.62 -5.58
N VAL A 512 -24.90 16.99 -6.64
CA VAL A 512 -24.61 18.19 -7.47
C VAL A 512 -25.29 19.45 -6.91
N GLY A 513 -25.82 19.37 -5.69
CA GLY A 513 -26.49 20.46 -5.00
C GLY A 513 -27.90 20.78 -5.52
N GLN A 514 -28.52 21.79 -4.90
CA GLN A 514 -29.86 22.25 -5.27
C GLN A 514 -29.82 23.04 -6.58
N GLY A 515 -30.91 22.96 -7.36
CA GLY A 515 -31.04 23.59 -8.68
C GLY A 515 -30.80 25.11 -8.73
N LYS A 516 -31.04 25.81 -7.61
CA LYS A 516 -30.83 27.26 -7.48
C LYS A 516 -29.38 27.67 -7.22
N THR A 517 -28.49 26.72 -6.91
CA THR A 517 -27.09 27.04 -6.62
C THR A 517 -26.33 27.32 -7.91
N LYS A 518 -25.39 28.29 -7.88
CA LYS A 518 -24.58 28.64 -9.06
C LYS A 518 -23.82 27.45 -9.64
N GLY A 519 -23.29 26.58 -8.77
CA GLY A 519 -22.60 25.35 -9.20
C GLY A 519 -23.52 24.42 -9.99
N ASN A 520 -24.75 24.18 -9.50
CA ASN A 520 -25.72 23.35 -10.20
C ASN A 520 -26.19 23.97 -11.52
N GLN A 521 -26.37 25.31 -11.55
CA GLN A 521 -26.73 26.03 -12.77
C GLN A 521 -25.67 25.85 -13.86
N ILE A 522 -24.37 26.00 -13.52
CA ILE A 522 -23.27 25.76 -14.47
C ILE A 522 -23.22 24.28 -14.86
N TYR A 523 -23.36 23.36 -13.90
CA TYR A 523 -23.43 21.93 -14.17
C TYR A 523 -24.51 21.60 -15.21
N ARG A 524 -25.73 22.12 -15.06
CA ARG A 524 -26.83 21.91 -16.03
C ARG A 524 -26.57 22.54 -17.39
N GLN A 525 -25.79 23.62 -17.46
CA GLN A 525 -25.38 24.24 -18.72
C GLN A 525 -24.37 23.37 -19.47
N VAL A 526 -23.35 22.86 -18.76
CA VAL A 526 -22.25 22.09 -19.34
C VAL A 526 -22.64 20.62 -19.57
N PHE A 527 -23.13 19.95 -18.53
CA PHE A 527 -23.46 18.52 -18.50
C PHE A 527 -24.99 18.33 -18.61
N ASN A 528 -25.55 18.71 -19.76
CA ASN A 528 -26.98 18.66 -20.04
C ASN A 528 -27.48 17.29 -20.57
N GLY A 529 -26.66 16.25 -20.47
CA GLY A 529 -26.98 14.90 -20.95
C GLY A 529 -26.72 14.66 -22.44
N LYS A 530 -26.16 15.64 -23.16
CA LYS A 530 -25.71 15.43 -24.55
C LYS A 530 -24.39 14.67 -24.60
N ALA A 531 -24.21 13.84 -25.63
CA ALA A 531 -23.09 12.92 -25.79
C ALA A 531 -21.67 13.50 -25.63
N PRO A 532 -21.32 14.74 -26.06
CA PRO A 532 -19.97 15.24 -25.84
C PRO A 532 -19.69 15.58 -24.37
N TYR A 533 -20.71 15.87 -23.57
CA TYR A 533 -20.55 16.35 -22.19
C TYR A 533 -21.44 15.56 -21.22
N ALA A 534 -20.85 14.51 -20.64
CA ALA A 534 -21.57 13.51 -19.83
C ALA A 534 -21.13 13.53 -18.36
N HIS A 535 -22.04 13.08 -17.50
CA HIS A 535 -21.79 12.87 -16.07
C HIS A 535 -21.95 11.39 -15.75
N PHE A 536 -20.91 10.80 -15.16
CA PHE A 536 -20.87 9.42 -14.70
C PHE A 536 -20.83 9.38 -13.18
N LYS A 537 -21.65 8.50 -12.60
CA LYS A 537 -21.63 8.22 -11.17
C LYS A 537 -20.75 6.98 -10.94
N PRO A 538 -19.58 7.11 -10.32
CA PRO A 538 -18.77 5.94 -9.98
C PRO A 538 -19.47 5.13 -8.90
N ASP A 539 -19.23 3.83 -8.92
CA ASP A 539 -19.63 2.90 -7.87
C ASP A 539 -18.41 2.46 -7.03
N LEU A 540 -18.67 1.85 -5.88
CA LEU A 540 -17.62 1.42 -4.96
C LEU A 540 -16.70 0.34 -5.58
N LEU A 541 -17.26 -0.59 -6.35
CA LEU A 541 -16.52 -1.67 -6.98
C LEU A 541 -15.50 -1.11 -7.98
N SER A 542 -15.89 -0.11 -8.78
CA SER A 542 -14.97 0.60 -9.67
C SER A 542 -13.77 1.17 -8.93
N VAL A 543 -13.98 1.85 -7.79
CA VAL A 543 -12.88 2.41 -6.99
C VAL A 543 -11.98 1.30 -6.41
N GLN A 544 -12.55 0.17 -6.01
CA GLN A 544 -11.79 -1.00 -5.54
C GLN A 544 -10.89 -1.58 -6.63
N TYR A 545 -11.34 -1.64 -7.90
CA TYR A 545 -10.50 -2.03 -9.05
C TYR A 545 -9.32 -1.06 -9.23
N LEU A 546 -9.60 0.23 -9.20
CA LEU A 546 -8.58 1.27 -9.36
C LEU A 546 -7.54 1.21 -8.22
N GLU A 547 -7.99 0.99 -6.98
CA GLU A 547 -7.12 0.84 -5.82
C GLU A 547 -6.25 -0.42 -5.89
N ALA A 548 -6.81 -1.55 -6.27
CA ALA A 548 -6.05 -2.80 -6.37
C ALA A 548 -4.88 -2.67 -7.37
N TYR A 549 -5.16 -2.12 -8.56
CA TYR A 549 -4.11 -1.85 -9.52
C TYR A 549 -3.11 -0.80 -9.01
N HIS A 550 -3.58 0.25 -8.34
CA HIS A 550 -2.72 1.28 -7.76
C HIS A 550 -1.69 0.72 -6.79
N GLN A 551 -2.08 -0.22 -5.92
CA GLN A 551 -1.17 -0.88 -4.98
C GLN A 551 -0.15 -1.77 -5.70
N LEU A 552 -0.56 -2.53 -6.72
CA LEU A 552 0.36 -3.33 -7.54
C LEU A 552 1.36 -2.45 -8.29
N ALA A 553 0.88 -1.37 -8.92
CA ALA A 553 1.71 -0.42 -9.65
C ALA A 553 2.74 0.27 -8.73
N SER A 554 2.33 0.64 -7.52
CA SER A 554 3.21 1.24 -6.52
C SER A 554 4.30 0.28 -6.08
N ALA A 555 4.02 -0.99 -5.82
CA ALA A 555 5.11 -1.92 -5.50
C ALA A 555 5.95 -2.30 -6.71
N ALA A 556 5.40 -2.37 -7.92
CA ALA A 556 6.21 -2.64 -9.11
C ALA A 556 7.28 -1.55 -9.31
N ARG A 557 6.91 -0.27 -9.12
CA ARG A 557 7.84 0.87 -9.16
C ARG A 557 8.86 0.83 -8.01
N GLY A 558 8.41 0.55 -6.79
CA GLY A 558 9.29 0.29 -5.63
C GLY A 558 10.18 -0.96 -5.79
N GLY A 559 9.90 -1.78 -6.80
CA GLY A 559 10.55 -3.07 -7.00
C GLY A 559 10.29 -4.01 -5.84
N GLU A 560 9.09 -3.99 -5.26
CA GLU A 560 8.59 -4.85 -4.18
C GLU A 560 7.60 -5.89 -4.68
N LEU A 561 7.03 -5.69 -5.87
CA LEU A 561 6.17 -6.69 -6.50
C LEU A 561 7.01 -7.87 -7.01
N VAL A 562 6.56 -9.07 -6.68
CA VAL A 562 7.10 -10.32 -7.22
C VAL A 562 5.95 -11.14 -7.76
N VAL A 563 6.10 -11.63 -8.99
CA VAL A 563 5.14 -12.49 -9.67
C VAL A 563 5.88 -13.75 -10.11
N GLY A 564 5.59 -14.87 -9.45
CA GLY A 564 6.35 -16.10 -9.64
C GLY A 564 7.84 -15.88 -9.33
N ASN A 565 8.71 -16.04 -10.34
CA ASN A 565 10.17 -15.88 -10.20
C ASN A 565 10.68 -14.50 -10.67
N GLN A 566 9.78 -13.57 -11.00
CA GLN A 566 10.13 -12.29 -11.59
C GLN A 566 9.76 -11.13 -10.67
N THR A 567 10.57 -10.07 -10.68
CA THR A 567 10.23 -8.78 -10.08
C THR A 567 9.83 -7.81 -11.20
N PRO A 568 8.59 -7.88 -11.72
CA PRO A 568 8.19 -7.06 -12.85
C PRO A 568 8.33 -5.59 -12.51
N HIS A 569 8.91 -4.82 -13.43
CA HIS A 569 8.82 -3.37 -13.37
C HIS A 569 7.43 -2.93 -13.84
N LEU A 570 7.11 -1.64 -13.74
CA LEU A 570 5.79 -1.10 -14.10
C LEU A 570 5.32 -1.53 -15.49
N LYS A 571 6.19 -1.49 -16.52
CA LYS A 571 5.82 -1.86 -17.89
C LYS A 571 5.45 -3.34 -18.00
N ASP A 572 6.19 -4.20 -17.31
CA ASP A 572 5.94 -5.64 -17.29
C ASP A 572 4.62 -5.95 -16.57
N LEU A 573 4.36 -5.28 -15.43
CA LEU A 573 3.07 -5.36 -14.73
C LEU A 573 1.92 -4.91 -15.64
N GLN A 574 2.07 -3.80 -16.36
CA GLN A 574 1.03 -3.31 -17.27
C GLN A 574 0.73 -4.35 -18.37
N ALA A 575 1.75 -5.02 -18.91
CA ALA A 575 1.57 -6.11 -19.87
C ALA A 575 0.79 -7.28 -19.24
N LEU A 576 1.15 -7.70 -18.03
CA LEU A 576 0.43 -8.76 -17.30
C LEU A 576 -1.03 -8.41 -17.03
N VAL A 577 -1.32 -7.16 -16.67
CA VAL A 577 -2.69 -6.66 -16.45
C VAL A 577 -3.54 -6.78 -17.72
N ARG A 578 -2.97 -6.44 -18.88
CA ARG A 578 -3.66 -6.56 -20.17
C ARG A 578 -3.85 -8.03 -20.57
N GLU A 579 -2.81 -8.85 -20.43
CA GLU A 579 -2.86 -10.28 -20.74
C GLU A 579 -3.90 -11.02 -19.88
N ALA A 580 -3.92 -10.74 -18.57
CA ALA A 580 -4.85 -11.36 -17.63
C ALA A 580 -6.25 -10.71 -17.60
N LYS A 581 -6.46 -9.62 -18.36
CA LYS A 581 -7.75 -8.94 -18.54
C LYS A 581 -8.45 -8.54 -17.24
N VAL A 582 -7.68 -8.30 -16.18
CA VAL A 582 -8.19 -8.13 -14.82
C VAL A 582 -9.04 -6.85 -14.64
N LEU A 583 -8.88 -5.86 -15.53
CA LEU A 583 -9.61 -4.59 -15.50
C LEU A 583 -10.86 -4.57 -16.39
N GLU A 584 -11.09 -5.58 -17.23
CA GLU A 584 -12.23 -5.59 -18.18
C GLU A 584 -13.60 -5.57 -17.47
N GLN A 585 -13.64 -5.97 -16.19
CA GLN A 585 -14.85 -6.04 -15.40
C GLN A 585 -15.16 -4.75 -14.61
N CYS A 586 -14.27 -3.75 -14.62
CA CYS A 586 -14.48 -2.50 -13.91
C CYS A 586 -15.65 -1.69 -14.52
N PRO A 587 -16.75 -1.44 -13.78
CA PRO A 587 -17.93 -0.77 -14.33
C PRO A 587 -17.64 0.64 -14.88
N LEU A 588 -16.86 1.45 -14.16
CA LEU A 588 -16.51 2.80 -14.58
C LEU A 588 -15.72 2.81 -15.90
N LEU A 589 -14.81 1.84 -16.11
CA LEU A 589 -14.07 1.77 -17.38
C LEU A 589 -14.96 1.36 -18.56
N LYS A 590 -16.02 0.58 -18.31
CA LYS A 590 -17.05 0.26 -19.31
C LYS A 590 -17.88 1.50 -19.65
N ASP A 591 -18.32 2.24 -18.63
CA ASP A 591 -19.09 3.47 -18.80
C ASP A 591 -18.32 4.54 -19.57
N LEU A 592 -17.01 4.66 -19.30
CA LEU A 592 -16.09 5.55 -20.01
C LEU A 592 -15.68 5.02 -21.41
N GLN A 593 -16.16 3.85 -21.83
CA GLN A 593 -15.84 3.21 -23.11
C GLN A 593 -14.33 2.97 -23.31
N ILE A 594 -13.60 2.75 -22.21
CA ILE A 594 -12.18 2.39 -22.21
C ILE A 594 -12.02 0.89 -22.46
N VAL A 595 -12.90 0.07 -21.88
CA VAL A 595 -12.95 -1.38 -22.08
C VAL A 595 -14.29 -1.81 -22.69
N SER A 596 -14.30 -2.95 -23.37
CA SER A 596 -15.51 -3.46 -24.02
C SER A 596 -16.55 -3.95 -23.00
N GLY A 597 -17.80 -3.49 -23.10
CA GLY A 597 -18.87 -3.79 -22.14
C GLY A 597 -19.48 -5.21 -22.18
N GLY A 598 -18.86 -6.17 -22.87
CA GLY A 598 -19.49 -7.45 -23.25
C GLY A 598 -19.30 -8.64 -22.29
N THR A 599 -18.35 -8.60 -21.36
CA THR A 599 -18.11 -9.74 -20.45
C THR A 599 -18.97 -9.60 -19.20
N LYS A 600 -19.98 -10.46 -19.08
CA LYS A 600 -20.65 -10.71 -17.79
C LYS A 600 -19.57 -11.20 -16.79
N PRO A 601 -19.68 -10.87 -15.49
CA PRO A 601 -18.82 -11.47 -14.48
C PRO A 601 -18.88 -13.01 -14.62
N PRO A 602 -17.76 -13.73 -14.47
CA PRO A 602 -17.78 -15.18 -14.44
C PRO A 602 -18.79 -15.65 -13.40
N GLN A 603 -19.48 -16.75 -13.67
CA GLN A 603 -20.33 -17.38 -12.66
C GLN A 603 -19.48 -17.70 -11.42
N PRO A 604 -20.05 -17.65 -10.20
CA PRO A 604 -19.31 -17.91 -8.97
C PRO A 604 -18.47 -19.20 -9.02
N ASP A 605 -19.05 -20.29 -9.52
CA ASP A 605 -18.36 -21.58 -9.68
C ASP A 605 -17.17 -21.50 -10.64
N GLN A 606 -17.27 -20.71 -11.71
CA GLN A 606 -16.18 -20.47 -12.65
C GLN A 606 -15.04 -19.67 -12.02
N ALA A 607 -15.36 -18.66 -11.20
CA ALA A 607 -14.34 -17.89 -10.49
C ALA A 607 -13.58 -18.75 -9.47
N VAL A 608 -14.30 -19.65 -8.77
CA VAL A 608 -13.69 -20.64 -7.87
C VAL A 608 -12.82 -21.61 -8.66
N ALA A 609 -13.30 -22.12 -9.80
CA ALA A 609 -12.54 -23.01 -10.66
C ALA A 609 -11.23 -22.33 -11.15
N ASP A 610 -11.34 -21.12 -11.70
CA ASP A 610 -10.18 -20.35 -12.20
C ASP A 610 -9.15 -20.11 -11.10
N TYR A 611 -9.59 -19.78 -9.88
CA TYR A 611 -8.70 -19.66 -8.72
C TYR A 611 -8.00 -20.98 -8.39
N ILE A 612 -8.74 -22.09 -8.29
CA ILE A 612 -8.18 -23.42 -8.00
C ILE A 612 -7.12 -23.78 -9.05
N ILE A 613 -7.42 -23.56 -10.33
CA ILE A 613 -6.50 -23.85 -11.43
C ILE A 613 -5.25 -22.99 -11.34
N ASN A 614 -5.39 -21.69 -11.08
CA ASN A 614 -4.23 -20.81 -10.92
C ASN A 614 -3.39 -21.24 -9.72
N LEU A 615 -4.02 -21.56 -8.58
CA LEU A 615 -3.33 -22.04 -7.39
C LEU A 615 -2.58 -23.35 -7.68
N MET A 616 -3.24 -24.30 -8.33
CA MET A 616 -2.66 -25.59 -8.72
C MET A 616 -1.53 -25.44 -9.74
N ALA A 617 -1.67 -24.53 -10.70
CA ALA A 617 -0.60 -24.21 -11.65
C ALA A 617 0.64 -23.65 -10.95
N THR A 618 0.50 -22.97 -9.81
CA THR A 618 1.64 -22.46 -9.03
C THR A 618 2.25 -23.49 -8.08
N GLN A 619 1.42 -24.27 -7.37
CA GLN A 619 1.88 -25.21 -6.35
C GLN A 619 2.27 -26.57 -6.90
N SER A 620 1.77 -26.93 -8.09
CA SER A 620 1.82 -28.25 -8.73
C SER A 620 1.13 -29.37 -7.95
N PHE A 621 1.45 -29.53 -6.66
CA PHE A 621 0.84 -30.48 -5.73
C PHE A 621 0.34 -29.77 -4.47
N ILE A 622 -0.82 -30.21 -3.99
CA ILE A 622 -1.42 -29.75 -2.73
C ILE A 622 -2.32 -30.85 -2.16
N GLY A 623 -2.43 -30.95 -0.83
CA GLY A 623 -3.40 -31.82 -0.19
C GLY A 623 -4.82 -31.31 -0.43
N LEU A 624 -5.78 -32.22 -0.61
CA LEU A 624 -7.18 -31.87 -0.87
C LEU A 624 -7.75 -30.91 0.19
N MET A 625 -7.57 -31.24 1.47
CA MET A 625 -8.09 -30.39 2.55
C MET A 625 -7.43 -28.99 2.56
N VAL A 626 -6.13 -28.91 2.27
CA VAL A 626 -5.41 -27.64 2.19
C VAL A 626 -5.92 -26.81 1.01
N LEU A 627 -6.21 -27.44 -0.14
CA LEU A 627 -6.81 -26.76 -1.30
C LEU A 627 -8.18 -26.18 -0.96
N ILE A 628 -9.02 -26.97 -0.29
CA ILE A 628 -10.36 -26.52 0.11
C ILE A 628 -10.27 -25.38 1.11
N GLU A 629 -9.47 -25.51 2.16
CA GLU A 629 -9.29 -24.47 3.19
C GLU A 629 -8.80 -23.15 2.58
N ASN A 630 -7.82 -23.19 1.68
CA ASN A 630 -7.33 -21.99 0.99
C ASN A 630 -8.40 -21.39 0.06
N THR A 631 -9.16 -22.23 -0.64
CA THR A 631 -10.25 -21.77 -1.49
C THR A 631 -11.38 -21.14 -0.67
N GLN A 632 -11.71 -21.69 0.49
CA GLN A 632 -12.70 -21.11 1.41
C GLN A 632 -12.26 -19.76 1.98
N GLN A 633 -10.98 -19.58 2.28
CA GLN A 633 -10.45 -18.28 2.72
C GLN A 633 -10.60 -17.21 1.62
N GLN A 634 -10.40 -17.59 0.36
CA GLN A 634 -10.60 -16.70 -0.78
C GLN A 634 -12.10 -16.46 -1.08
N PHE A 635 -12.93 -17.50 -0.98
CA PHE A 635 -14.35 -17.49 -1.31
C PHE A 635 -15.19 -17.91 -0.09
N SER A 636 -15.27 -17.03 0.90
CA SER A 636 -15.94 -17.32 2.18
C SER A 636 -17.44 -17.62 2.08
N SER A 637 -18.05 -17.37 0.91
CA SER A 637 -19.45 -17.70 0.62
C SER A 637 -19.66 -19.16 0.20
N PHE A 638 -18.59 -19.88 -0.16
CA PHE A 638 -18.65 -21.26 -0.60
C PHE A 638 -18.38 -22.23 0.55
N GLY A 639 -19.27 -23.21 0.71
CA GLY A 639 -19.10 -24.33 1.62
C GLY A 639 -18.09 -25.36 1.11
N GLU A 640 -17.62 -26.22 2.01
CA GLU A 640 -16.67 -27.30 1.69
C GLU A 640 -17.19 -28.20 0.55
N GLN A 641 -18.47 -28.57 0.60
CA GLN A 641 -19.10 -29.45 -0.39
C GLN A 641 -19.23 -28.81 -1.78
N GLU A 642 -19.39 -27.48 -1.84
CA GLU A 642 -19.51 -26.76 -3.11
C GLU A 642 -18.14 -26.69 -3.80
N ILE A 643 -17.09 -26.41 -3.03
CA ILE A 643 -15.71 -26.42 -3.52
C ILE A 643 -15.30 -27.82 -3.96
N ASP A 644 -15.65 -28.86 -3.19
CA ASP A 644 -15.44 -30.26 -3.56
C ASP A 644 -16.06 -30.58 -4.93
N ARG A 645 -17.28 -30.13 -5.20
CA ARG A 645 -17.93 -30.32 -6.50
C ARG A 645 -17.15 -29.64 -7.62
N VAL A 646 -16.68 -28.41 -7.41
CA VAL A 646 -15.85 -27.71 -8.40
C VAL A 646 -14.54 -28.49 -8.66
N ILE A 647 -13.88 -28.98 -7.61
CA ILE A 647 -12.66 -29.81 -7.75
C ILE A 647 -12.95 -31.09 -8.54
N GLN A 648 -14.08 -31.76 -8.27
CA GLN A 648 -14.51 -32.95 -9.00
C GLN A 648 -14.74 -32.65 -10.48
N THR A 649 -15.49 -31.59 -10.81
CA THR A 649 -15.68 -31.15 -12.20
C THR A 649 -14.34 -30.90 -12.90
N LEU A 650 -13.38 -30.26 -12.22
CA LEU A 650 -12.04 -30.02 -12.77
C LEU A 650 -11.23 -31.31 -12.97
N CYS A 651 -11.47 -32.35 -12.17
CA CYS A 651 -10.88 -33.67 -12.37
C CYS A 651 -11.52 -34.40 -13.57
N GLU A 652 -12.84 -34.29 -13.74
CA GLU A 652 -13.58 -34.83 -14.89
C GLU A 652 -13.13 -34.17 -16.21
N GLU A 653 -12.90 -32.85 -16.19
CA GLU A 653 -12.33 -32.07 -17.29
C GLU A 653 -10.84 -32.37 -17.55
N LYS A 654 -10.22 -33.26 -16.75
CA LYS A 654 -8.78 -33.60 -16.82
C LYS A 654 -7.85 -32.39 -16.65
N ARG A 655 -8.30 -31.39 -15.87
CA ARG A 655 -7.49 -30.21 -15.49
C ARG A 655 -6.76 -30.45 -14.18
N LEU A 656 -7.31 -31.32 -13.33
CA LEU A 656 -6.72 -31.81 -12.09
C LEU A 656 -6.73 -33.33 -12.06
N GLN A 657 -5.87 -33.91 -11.22
CA GLN A 657 -5.83 -35.35 -10.96
C GLN A 657 -5.62 -35.63 -9.47
N VAL A 658 -6.43 -36.51 -8.90
CA VAL A 658 -6.18 -37.10 -7.58
C VAL A 658 -5.15 -38.22 -7.76
N LEU A 659 -3.98 -38.10 -7.13
CA LEU A 659 -2.91 -39.09 -7.26
C LEU A 659 -3.18 -40.35 -6.44
N ASP A 660 -3.79 -40.20 -5.26
CA ASP A 660 -4.08 -41.28 -4.33
C ASP A 660 -5.60 -41.39 -4.06
N PRO A 661 -6.42 -41.86 -5.03
CA PRO A 661 -7.88 -41.84 -4.91
C PRO A 661 -8.42 -42.72 -3.77
N HIS A 662 -7.65 -43.72 -3.34
CA HIS A 662 -8.01 -44.63 -2.26
C HIS A 662 -7.60 -44.14 -0.85
N ALA A 663 -6.83 -43.05 -0.75
CA ALA A 663 -6.49 -42.45 0.52
C ALA A 663 -7.73 -41.78 1.17
N SER A 664 -7.70 -41.60 2.49
CA SER A 664 -8.69 -40.76 3.17
C SER A 664 -8.60 -39.33 2.64
N ARG A 665 -9.69 -38.54 2.73
CA ARG A 665 -9.69 -37.15 2.25
C ARG A 665 -8.53 -36.30 2.81
N GLN A 666 -8.13 -36.55 4.05
CA GLN A 666 -6.97 -35.89 4.68
C GLN A 666 -5.62 -36.28 4.06
N GLY A 667 -5.53 -37.48 3.48
CA GLY A 667 -4.34 -38.00 2.80
C GLY A 667 -4.38 -37.87 1.27
N GLN A 668 -5.45 -37.35 0.68
CA GLN A 668 -5.54 -37.19 -0.77
C GLN A 668 -4.66 -36.02 -1.25
N LEU A 669 -3.87 -36.28 -2.30
CA LEU A 669 -3.02 -35.30 -2.97
C LEU A 669 -3.56 -35.00 -4.37
N ILE A 670 -3.70 -33.71 -4.68
CA ILE A 670 -4.17 -33.19 -5.97
C ILE A 670 -2.97 -32.71 -6.77
N CYS A 671 -2.97 -33.02 -8.06
CA CYS A 671 -1.96 -32.61 -9.03
C CYS A 671 -2.60 -31.77 -10.15
N TYR A 672 -1.89 -30.75 -10.61
CA TYR A 672 -2.26 -30.00 -11.82
C TYR A 672 -1.95 -30.79 -13.08
N VAL A 673 -2.90 -30.86 -14.01
CA VAL A 673 -2.71 -31.47 -15.34
C VAL A 673 -2.66 -30.35 -16.39
N PRO A 674 -1.47 -30.02 -16.91
CA PRO A 674 -1.33 -29.05 -17.99
C PRO A 674 -2.12 -29.44 -19.23
N GLN A 675 -2.79 -28.45 -19.85
CA GLN A 675 -3.39 -28.60 -21.18
C GLN A 675 -2.44 -28.16 -22.28
#